data_AF-A0A817ZHT0-F1
#
_entry.id   AF-A0A817ZHT0-F1
#
_cell.length_a   1.000
_cell.length_b   1.000
_cell.length_c   1.000
_cell.angle_alpha   90.00
_cell.angle_beta   90.00
_cell.angle_gamma   90.00
#
_symmetry.space_group_name_H-M   'P 1'
#
loop_
_entity.id
_entity.type
_entity.pdbx_description
1 polymer ?
#
loop_
_entity_poly.entity_id
_entity_poly.type
_entity_poly.pdbx_seq_one_letter_code
_entity_poly.pdbx_strand_id
1 'polypeptide(L)'
;MCDLVLHIDSVCSQPLSLLRIETNRSITMSQRQAASLLACAFFCLFPNRSHQTLSKEYENYQDPNFETLFQHGPQSKIEKLKCILHYFRRVTETMPNGVITIQRFALSRSRFPQWPDLNTGLCDLHLTTGKKIEDINSVLQVDFANKYIGGGVLSAGCVQEEIRFTICPEMLVSLLVCEMMQKNECIFLIGCERYSSYKGYANSFQFGGNYEDKTPRDSWGRRWCHVVAMDAIYFRRPSDQYNIKLIERELLKAYTSFRPLGKGSDYEFGIATGNWGCGAFNGDRQLKAIIQLMAASEARRPLIYAAYGDKNLITSFSVLHDYLKEQGATPFKYDPSNPEREPSTSCVQNRSVDQLDSDPVFMPYSSYNLTRNKQSIWLLNQQSLINLKNMCDNHTATIKDLKPPPLLRTGTNRSVTMSQRQAASLLACAFFCLYPNRSDNKQKKGYRNFPNPNFNALYQSGHPKKIEKLKCIFHYFQRITEKMPNGVITVQRFALPKHLSPQWADFTTGLCNLHLTTGQKIEDINNVLQVDFANKYIGGGVLSTGCVQEEIRFSICPEMLVSLLVCEKMEVNECIFLIGCERYSSYKGYANSFQFDGDYKDNTPKDDWGRKWCHLVAMDAIFFRHASTQYDMHCADRELLKAYTSFRPLEQGLDYEFAIATGNWGCGAFNGDKYVKAIIQLMAASKARRPLIYAAYRDKTLVHSFGVVYEYLKAHNATVGGLYLCLEQYFTQVDRGSLFEYILNIPVSFLKS
;
A
#
# COMPACT_ATOMS: atom_id res chain seq x y z
N MET A 1 -6.79 50.53 -14.09
CA MET A 1 -7.46 49.32 -14.63
C MET A 1 -8.44 49.66 -15.74
N CYS A 2 -9.38 50.59 -15.54
CA CYS A 2 -10.33 51.00 -16.59
C CYS A 2 -9.63 51.44 -17.89
N ASP A 3 -8.51 52.17 -17.80
CA ASP A 3 -7.73 52.56 -18.99
C ASP A 3 -7.24 51.36 -19.82
N LEU A 4 -6.90 50.24 -19.16
CA LEU A 4 -6.50 49.02 -19.87
C LEU A 4 -7.65 48.42 -20.68
N VAL A 5 -8.89 48.56 -20.19
CA VAL A 5 -10.11 48.11 -20.86
C VAL A 5 -10.48 49.07 -21.99
N LEU A 6 -10.48 50.38 -21.74
CA LEU A 6 -10.87 51.39 -22.73
C LEU A 6 -10.00 51.38 -23.99
N HIS A 7 -8.74 50.93 -23.85
CA HIS A 7 -7.80 50.84 -24.97
C HIS A 7 -7.67 49.40 -25.52
N ILE A 8 -8.55 48.46 -25.14
CA ILE A 8 -8.43 47.05 -25.53
C ILE A 8 -8.35 46.87 -27.05
N ASP A 9 -9.13 47.61 -27.84
CA ASP A 9 -9.14 47.47 -29.30
C ASP A 9 -7.82 47.90 -29.94
N SER A 10 -7.16 48.91 -29.36
CA SER A 10 -5.84 49.37 -29.80
C SER A 10 -4.70 48.44 -29.34
N VAL A 11 -4.87 47.78 -28.20
CA VAL A 11 -3.85 46.91 -27.58
C VAL A 11 -3.93 45.48 -28.12
N CYS A 12 -5.14 44.96 -28.28
CA CYS A 12 -5.48 43.64 -28.81
C CYS A 12 -6.13 43.79 -30.18
N SER A 13 -5.40 44.39 -31.13
CA SER A 13 -5.88 44.72 -32.48
C SER A 13 -6.12 43.52 -33.40
N GLN A 14 -5.76 42.31 -32.97
CA GLN A 14 -6.03 41.07 -33.69
C GLN A 14 -6.95 40.15 -32.88
N PRO A 15 -7.88 39.43 -33.54
CA PRO A 15 -8.72 38.44 -32.87
C PRO A 15 -7.89 37.37 -32.15
N LEU A 16 -8.24 37.09 -30.90
CA LEU A 16 -7.66 35.99 -30.14
C LEU A 16 -8.15 34.66 -30.71
N SER A 17 -7.21 33.84 -31.18
CA SER A 17 -7.52 32.48 -31.58
C SER A 17 -7.84 31.60 -30.38
N LEU A 18 -8.81 30.72 -30.51
CA LEU A 18 -9.11 29.72 -29.49
C LEU A 18 -8.20 28.49 -29.63
N LEU A 19 -7.65 28.01 -28.52
CA LEU A 19 -6.84 26.80 -28.42
C LEU A 19 -7.75 25.59 -28.12
N ARG A 20 -8.32 25.05 -29.21
CA ARG A 20 -9.30 23.93 -29.19
C ARG A 20 -8.66 22.56 -28.99
N ILE A 21 -9.46 21.59 -28.56
CA ILE A 21 -9.15 20.17 -28.45
C ILE A 21 -8.52 19.64 -29.74
N GLU A 22 -7.49 18.79 -29.57
CA GLU A 22 -6.67 18.14 -30.58
C GLU A 22 -5.83 19.08 -31.46
N THR A 23 -5.68 20.36 -31.07
CA THR A 23 -4.80 21.32 -31.77
C THR A 23 -3.40 21.42 -31.16
N ASN A 24 -2.39 21.62 -32.01
CA ASN A 24 -1.03 22.00 -31.63
C ASN A 24 -0.81 23.47 -32.05
N ARG A 25 -1.12 24.41 -31.16
CA ARG A 25 -1.08 25.85 -31.46
C ARG A 25 -0.57 26.64 -30.25
N SER A 26 0.04 27.78 -30.53
CA SER A 26 0.50 28.74 -29.52
C SER A 26 -0.07 30.12 -29.79
N ILE A 27 -0.34 30.85 -28.72
CA ILE A 27 -0.64 32.28 -28.73
C ILE A 27 0.46 32.97 -27.94
N THR A 28 1.09 33.95 -28.54
CA THR A 28 2.12 34.78 -27.92
C THR A 28 1.60 36.20 -27.86
N MET A 29 1.65 36.82 -26.68
CA MET A 29 1.13 38.17 -26.45
C MET A 29 1.99 38.93 -25.45
N SER A 30 1.99 40.25 -25.53
CA SER A 30 2.66 41.11 -24.55
C SER A 30 1.99 41.02 -23.18
N GLN A 31 2.75 41.30 -22.11
CA GLN A 31 2.19 41.43 -20.76
C GLN A 31 1.13 42.54 -20.69
N ARG A 32 1.23 43.58 -21.54
CA ARG A 32 0.20 44.63 -21.68
C ARG A 32 -1.11 44.08 -22.23
N GLN A 33 -1.07 43.24 -23.26
CA GLN A 33 -2.26 42.57 -23.79
C GLN A 33 -2.90 41.66 -22.74
N ALA A 34 -2.08 40.86 -22.03
CA ALA A 34 -2.56 40.04 -20.93
C ALA A 34 -3.25 40.88 -19.84
N ALA A 35 -2.63 41.99 -19.40
CA ALA A 35 -3.19 42.89 -18.40
C ALA A 35 -4.53 43.50 -18.84
N SER A 36 -4.66 43.91 -20.11
CA SER A 36 -5.93 44.41 -20.66
C SER A 36 -7.01 43.33 -20.70
N LEU A 37 -6.69 42.10 -21.13
CA LEU A 37 -7.65 40.99 -21.13
C LEU A 37 -8.09 40.61 -19.71
N LEU A 38 -7.15 40.58 -18.77
CA LEU A 38 -7.46 40.32 -17.36
C LEU A 38 -8.28 41.45 -16.74
N ALA A 39 -8.06 42.71 -17.13
CA ALA A 39 -8.91 43.81 -16.69
C ALA A 39 -10.35 43.63 -17.21
N CYS A 40 -10.54 43.22 -18.47
CA CYS A 40 -11.87 42.87 -18.99
C CYS A 40 -12.52 41.73 -18.19
N ALA A 41 -11.77 40.66 -17.88
CA ALA A 41 -12.24 39.56 -17.05
C ALA A 41 -12.60 39.99 -15.62
N PHE A 42 -11.81 40.88 -15.02
CA PHE A 42 -12.05 41.43 -13.69
C PHE A 42 -13.36 42.22 -13.64
N PHE A 43 -13.65 43.00 -14.69
CA PHE A 43 -14.93 43.70 -14.83
C PHE A 43 -16.06 42.84 -15.44
N CYS A 44 -15.83 41.53 -15.60
CA CYS A 44 -16.80 40.57 -16.10
C CYS A 44 -17.34 40.88 -17.51
N LEU A 45 -16.48 41.39 -18.40
CA LEU A 45 -16.88 41.92 -19.71
C LEU A 45 -16.86 40.88 -20.84
N PHE A 46 -16.50 39.61 -20.58
CA PHE A 46 -16.56 38.58 -21.61
C PHE A 46 -17.98 37.98 -21.70
N PRO A 47 -18.73 38.27 -22.77
CA PRO A 47 -20.11 37.83 -22.89
C PRO A 47 -20.22 36.33 -23.16
N ASN A 48 -21.35 35.74 -22.78
CA ASN A 48 -21.68 34.33 -23.02
C ASN A 48 -20.71 33.31 -22.39
N ARG A 49 -20.03 33.71 -21.31
CA ARG A 49 -19.05 32.88 -20.59
C ARG A 49 -19.50 32.45 -19.19
N SER A 50 -20.48 33.14 -18.61
CA SER A 50 -21.02 32.78 -17.30
C SER A 50 -22.02 31.64 -17.40
N HIS A 51 -22.20 30.84 -16.33
CA HIS A 51 -23.10 29.68 -16.33
C HIS A 51 -24.55 30.01 -16.78
N GLN A 52 -25.01 31.24 -16.55
CA GLN A 52 -26.35 31.69 -16.92
C GLN A 52 -26.45 32.13 -18.39
N THR A 53 -25.33 32.48 -19.03
CA THR A 53 -25.26 33.02 -20.40
C THR A 53 -24.44 32.14 -21.36
N LEU A 54 -23.95 30.99 -20.88
CA LEU A 54 -22.97 30.14 -21.56
C LEU A 54 -23.46 29.73 -22.96
N SER A 55 -22.74 30.15 -24.00
CA SER A 55 -23.00 29.66 -25.34
C SER A 55 -22.38 28.29 -25.56
N LYS A 56 -22.91 27.54 -26.53
CA LYS A 56 -22.38 26.23 -26.94
C LYS A 56 -20.92 26.29 -27.40
N GLU A 57 -20.47 27.43 -27.93
CA GLU A 57 -19.07 27.63 -28.32
C GLU A 57 -18.10 27.50 -27.13
N TYR A 58 -18.54 27.88 -25.94
CA TYR A 58 -17.70 27.95 -24.75
C TYR A 58 -17.93 26.81 -23.74
N GLU A 59 -18.73 25.79 -24.08
CA GLU A 59 -19.10 24.70 -23.16
C GLU A 59 -17.90 23.91 -22.59
N ASN A 60 -16.79 23.90 -23.32
CA ASN A 60 -15.55 23.22 -22.94
C ASN A 60 -14.48 24.15 -22.36
N TYR A 61 -14.82 25.40 -22.04
CA TYR A 61 -13.92 26.41 -21.48
C TYR A 61 -14.25 26.72 -20.02
N GLN A 62 -13.28 27.31 -19.32
CA GLN A 62 -13.54 27.95 -18.04
C GLN A 62 -14.23 29.31 -18.25
N ASP A 63 -15.00 29.73 -17.24
CA ASP A 63 -15.45 31.12 -17.13
C ASP A 63 -14.24 32.01 -16.76
N PRO A 64 -13.82 32.94 -17.64
CA PRO A 64 -12.73 33.84 -17.33
C PRO A 64 -13.16 35.01 -16.44
N ASN A 65 -14.46 35.24 -16.25
CA ASN A 65 -14.97 36.40 -15.50
C ASN A 65 -14.84 36.20 -13.98
N PHE A 66 -14.55 37.29 -13.27
CA PHE A 66 -14.21 37.23 -11.84
C PHE A 66 -15.44 37.23 -10.92
N GLU A 67 -16.65 37.16 -11.48
CA GLU A 67 -17.93 37.22 -10.76
C GLU A 67 -17.94 36.27 -9.56
N THR A 68 -17.56 35.01 -9.77
CA THR A 68 -17.56 34.00 -8.71
C THR A 68 -16.53 34.31 -7.61
N LEU A 69 -15.45 35.03 -7.91
CA LEU A 69 -14.42 35.40 -6.93
C LEU A 69 -14.94 36.48 -5.99
N PHE A 70 -15.79 37.38 -6.49
CA PHE A 70 -16.38 38.49 -5.72
C PHE A 70 -17.49 38.05 -4.77
N GLN A 71 -18.12 36.91 -5.04
CA GLN A 71 -19.15 36.35 -4.17
C GLN A 71 -18.58 35.93 -2.81
N HIS A 72 -19.43 35.98 -1.78
CA HIS A 72 -19.09 35.53 -0.42
C HIS A 72 -18.46 34.12 -0.43
N GLY A 73 -17.51 33.90 0.48
CA GLY A 73 -16.79 32.64 0.54
C GLY A 73 -15.66 32.65 1.57
N PRO A 74 -14.78 31.63 1.52
CA PRO A 74 -13.71 31.46 2.51
C PRO A 74 -12.68 32.58 2.46
N GLN A 75 -11.93 32.76 3.55
CA GLN A 75 -10.85 33.75 3.67
C GLN A 75 -9.85 33.70 2.51
N SER A 76 -9.58 32.50 1.97
CA SER A 76 -8.71 32.32 0.81
C SER A 76 -9.14 33.14 -0.41
N LYS A 77 -10.43 33.39 -0.64
CA LYS A 77 -10.88 34.28 -1.73
C LYS A 77 -10.40 35.71 -1.55
N ILE A 78 -10.46 36.23 -0.31
CA ILE A 78 -9.98 37.58 0.01
C ILE A 78 -8.47 37.67 -0.24
N GLU A 79 -7.73 36.64 0.17
CA GLU A 79 -6.27 36.58 -0.04
C GLU A 79 -5.90 36.45 -1.52
N LYS A 80 -6.68 35.71 -2.31
CA LYS A 80 -6.54 35.68 -3.77
C LYS A 80 -6.79 37.05 -4.39
N LEU A 81 -7.87 37.73 -3.98
CA LEU A 81 -8.19 39.06 -4.45
C LEU A 81 -7.08 40.07 -4.13
N LYS A 82 -6.45 39.99 -2.96
CA LYS A 82 -5.26 40.81 -2.63
C LYS A 82 -4.12 40.61 -3.62
N CYS A 83 -3.82 39.37 -4.02
CA CYS A 83 -2.78 39.07 -5.01
C CYS A 83 -3.13 39.66 -6.40
N ILE A 84 -4.38 39.48 -6.84
CA ILE A 84 -4.87 40.02 -8.12
C ILE A 84 -4.83 41.55 -8.15
N LEU A 85 -5.32 42.21 -7.09
CA LEU A 85 -5.27 43.67 -6.98
C LEU A 85 -3.84 44.17 -6.92
N HIS A 86 -2.95 43.45 -6.26
CA HIS A 86 -1.52 43.74 -6.25
C HIS A 86 -0.90 43.65 -7.67
N TYR A 87 -1.26 42.63 -8.45
CA TYR A 87 -0.86 42.54 -9.86
C TYR A 87 -1.34 43.76 -10.65
N PHE A 88 -2.62 44.09 -10.58
CA PHE A 88 -3.16 45.23 -11.31
C PHE A 88 -2.49 46.54 -10.92
N ARG A 89 -2.27 46.75 -9.62
CA ARG A 89 -1.52 47.90 -9.11
C ARG A 89 -0.15 47.99 -9.81
N ARG A 90 0.64 46.91 -9.78
CA ARG A 90 1.98 46.89 -10.39
C ARG A 90 1.97 47.19 -11.88
N VAL A 91 1.10 46.54 -12.65
CA VAL A 91 1.08 46.73 -14.12
C VAL A 91 0.50 48.09 -14.53
N THR A 92 -0.31 48.73 -13.68
CA THR A 92 -0.79 50.10 -13.93
C THR A 92 0.19 51.19 -13.48
N GLU A 93 1.02 50.91 -12.47
CA GLU A 93 2.10 51.82 -12.05
C GLU A 93 3.27 51.77 -13.05
N THR A 94 3.74 50.55 -13.37
CA THR A 94 4.82 50.33 -14.32
C THR A 94 4.50 49.12 -15.19
N MET A 95 4.02 49.38 -16.41
CA MET A 95 3.66 48.32 -17.35
C MET A 95 4.89 47.50 -17.73
N PRO A 96 4.92 46.18 -17.46
CA PRO A 96 6.02 45.34 -17.91
C PRO A 96 6.00 45.20 -19.44
N ASN A 97 7.21 45.16 -20.03
CA ASN A 97 7.43 45.13 -21.47
C ASN A 97 7.71 43.73 -22.03
N GLY A 98 7.47 42.69 -21.24
CA GLY A 98 7.71 41.32 -21.65
C GLY A 98 6.59 40.69 -22.45
N VAL A 99 6.77 39.41 -22.71
CA VAL A 99 5.89 38.56 -23.51
C VAL A 99 5.55 37.29 -22.75
N ILE A 100 4.34 36.77 -22.94
CA ILE A 100 3.91 35.45 -22.49
C ILE A 100 3.50 34.60 -23.70
N THR A 101 3.63 33.28 -23.58
CA THR A 101 3.14 32.32 -24.58
C THR A 101 2.29 31.25 -23.90
N ILE A 102 1.08 31.06 -24.42
CA ILE A 102 0.19 29.96 -24.06
C ILE A 102 0.20 28.98 -25.23
N GLN A 103 0.67 27.77 -24.99
CA GLN A 103 0.77 26.75 -26.02
C GLN A 103 -0.01 25.51 -25.63
N ARG A 104 -0.99 25.15 -26.44
CA ARG A 104 -1.66 23.85 -26.36
C ARG A 104 -0.89 22.85 -27.19
N PHE A 105 -0.63 21.70 -26.59
CA PHE A 105 0.04 20.59 -27.24
C PHE A 105 -0.78 19.32 -27.13
N ALA A 106 -0.97 18.64 -28.25
CA ALA A 106 -1.65 17.36 -28.38
C ALA A 106 -0.71 16.33 -29.02
N LEU A 107 -0.36 15.30 -28.25
CA LEU A 107 0.44 14.21 -28.75
C LEU A 107 -0.40 13.39 -29.74
N SER A 108 0.08 13.26 -30.98
CA SER A 108 -0.58 12.42 -31.98
C SER A 108 -0.54 10.94 -31.56
N ARG A 109 -1.61 10.20 -31.81
CA ARG A 109 -1.73 8.77 -31.47
C ARG A 109 -0.63 7.91 -32.08
N SER A 110 -0.16 8.25 -33.28
CA SER A 110 0.96 7.56 -33.93
C SER A 110 2.29 7.71 -33.18
N ARG A 111 2.38 8.67 -32.26
CA ARG A 111 3.54 8.94 -31.42
C ARG A 111 3.33 8.54 -29.95
N PHE A 112 2.28 7.77 -29.65
CA PHE A 112 2.10 7.23 -28.31
C PHE A 112 3.21 6.22 -28.02
N PRO A 113 3.89 6.34 -26.88
CA PRO A 113 4.94 5.39 -26.53
C PRO A 113 4.32 4.00 -26.36
N GLN A 114 4.96 3.00 -26.97
CA GLN A 114 4.67 1.60 -26.70
C GLN A 114 5.43 1.23 -25.43
N TRP A 115 4.86 1.55 -24.26
CA TRP A 115 5.58 1.47 -22.97
C TRP A 115 6.41 0.19 -22.83
N PRO A 116 5.86 -1.02 -23.03
CA PRO A 116 6.62 -2.25 -22.84
C PRO A 116 7.85 -2.39 -23.74
N ASP A 117 7.94 -1.63 -24.83
CA ASP A 117 9.01 -1.75 -25.83
C ASP A 117 10.18 -0.79 -25.60
N LEU A 118 10.02 0.19 -24.72
CA LEU A 118 10.99 1.25 -24.49
C LEU A 118 12.20 0.77 -23.68
N ASN A 119 13.38 1.29 -24.03
CA ASN A 119 14.68 0.92 -23.46
C ASN A 119 15.47 2.13 -22.92
N THR A 120 14.83 3.29 -22.75
CA THR A 120 15.52 4.50 -22.28
C THR A 120 16.01 4.29 -20.85
N GLY A 121 17.21 4.73 -20.44
CA GLY A 121 17.64 4.63 -19.03
C GLY A 121 16.85 5.57 -18.10
N LEU A 122 16.89 5.33 -16.78
CA LEU A 122 16.34 6.28 -15.82
C LEU A 122 17.07 7.64 -15.89
N CYS A 123 16.31 8.73 -15.86
CA CYS A 123 16.87 10.09 -15.75
C CYS A 123 17.46 10.34 -14.35
N ASP A 124 18.15 11.46 -14.18
CA ASP A 124 18.56 11.92 -12.84
C ASP A 124 17.34 12.27 -11.99
N LEU A 125 17.47 12.09 -10.68
CA LEU A 125 16.45 12.42 -9.69
C LEU A 125 17.07 13.30 -8.61
N HIS A 126 16.43 14.44 -8.34
CA HIS A 126 16.71 15.32 -7.22
C HIS A 126 15.47 15.37 -6.33
N LEU A 127 15.65 15.31 -5.02
CA LEU A 127 14.56 15.24 -4.07
C LEU A 127 14.66 16.38 -3.07
N THR A 128 13.54 17.06 -2.80
CA THR A 128 13.52 18.15 -1.81
C THR A 128 12.27 18.12 -0.94
N THR A 129 12.42 18.30 0.37
CA THR A 129 11.28 18.51 1.27
C THR A 129 10.95 19.97 1.51
N GLY A 130 11.95 20.85 1.35
CA GLY A 130 11.85 22.26 1.75
C GLY A 130 11.47 23.25 0.66
N LYS A 131 11.63 22.89 -0.62
CA LYS A 131 11.36 23.81 -1.74
C LYS A 131 9.97 23.60 -2.33
N LYS A 132 9.31 24.69 -2.69
CA LYS A 132 8.09 24.69 -3.51
C LYS A 132 8.46 24.69 -4.98
N ILE A 133 7.59 24.15 -5.84
CA ILE A 133 7.86 24.02 -7.28
C ILE A 133 8.14 25.39 -7.91
N GLU A 134 7.36 26.40 -7.53
CA GLU A 134 7.49 27.77 -8.01
C GLU A 134 8.78 28.48 -7.60
N ASP A 135 9.49 27.97 -6.60
CA ASP A 135 10.75 28.53 -6.10
C ASP A 135 11.97 27.85 -6.74
N ILE A 136 11.76 26.84 -7.60
CA ILE A 136 12.82 26.16 -8.35
C ILE A 136 12.89 26.80 -9.74
N ASN A 137 13.96 27.57 -10.00
CA ASN A 137 14.17 28.28 -11.26
C ASN A 137 14.85 27.41 -12.32
N SER A 138 14.80 27.86 -13.58
CA SER A 138 15.49 27.23 -14.73
C SER A 138 15.11 25.76 -14.95
N VAL A 139 13.82 25.45 -14.76
CA VAL A 139 13.23 24.12 -14.92
C VAL A 139 11.85 24.24 -15.54
N LEU A 140 11.31 23.14 -16.06
CA LEU A 140 9.89 23.03 -16.36
C LEU A 140 9.13 22.73 -15.07
N GLN A 141 8.33 23.69 -14.62
CA GLN A 141 7.52 23.59 -13.41
C GLN A 141 6.18 22.93 -13.73
N VAL A 142 5.81 21.89 -13.00
CA VAL A 142 4.54 21.20 -13.19
C VAL A 142 3.43 21.89 -12.40
N ASP A 143 2.35 22.22 -13.10
CA ASP A 143 1.08 22.64 -12.53
C ASP A 143 0.13 21.43 -12.41
N PHE A 144 -0.34 21.16 -11.19
CA PHE A 144 -1.21 20.03 -10.86
C PHE A 144 -2.65 20.34 -11.23
N ALA A 145 -2.86 20.48 -12.53
CA ALA A 145 -4.03 21.11 -13.10
C ALA A 145 -5.32 20.31 -12.91
N ASN A 146 -6.45 21.02 -12.99
CA ASN A 146 -7.70 20.45 -13.46
C ASN A 146 -7.67 20.30 -14.99
N LYS A 147 -8.47 19.36 -15.54
CA LYS A 147 -8.61 19.24 -17.00
C LYS A 147 -9.14 20.53 -17.64
N TYR A 148 -9.89 21.33 -16.89
CA TYR A 148 -10.20 22.72 -17.20
C TYR A 148 -9.20 23.62 -16.48
N ILE A 149 -8.17 24.08 -17.21
CA ILE A 149 -7.02 24.81 -16.67
C ILE A 149 -7.42 25.98 -15.75
N GLY A 150 -6.73 26.13 -14.63
CA GLY A 150 -7.04 27.08 -13.57
C GLY A 150 -8.03 26.57 -12.52
N GLY A 151 -8.69 25.43 -12.75
CA GLY A 151 -9.50 24.74 -11.76
C GLY A 151 -10.52 25.65 -11.07
N GLY A 152 -10.40 25.80 -9.75
CA GLY A 152 -11.26 26.65 -8.93
C GLY A 152 -10.67 28.04 -8.62
N VAL A 153 -9.75 28.57 -9.42
CA VAL A 153 -8.98 29.78 -9.07
C VAL A 153 -9.85 31.01 -8.89
N LEU A 154 -10.88 31.19 -9.73
CA LEU A 154 -11.86 32.27 -9.60
C LEU A 154 -13.04 31.91 -8.66
N SER A 155 -12.97 30.78 -7.94
CA SER A 155 -14.01 30.34 -7.00
C SER A 155 -13.43 30.02 -5.62
N ALA A 156 -13.79 28.89 -5.00
CA ALA A 156 -13.31 28.50 -3.67
C ALA A 156 -12.00 27.69 -3.69
N GLY A 157 -11.54 27.23 -4.88
CA GLY A 157 -10.29 26.47 -5.02
C GLY A 157 -9.09 27.28 -4.53
N CYS A 158 -8.17 26.62 -3.82
CA CYS A 158 -6.98 27.25 -3.24
C CYS A 158 -5.87 26.21 -2.96
N VAL A 159 -5.70 25.22 -3.83
CA VAL A 159 -4.60 24.25 -3.76
C VAL A 159 -3.49 24.67 -4.74
N GLN A 160 -2.56 23.77 -5.09
CA GLN A 160 -1.34 24.15 -5.84
C GLN A 160 -1.61 24.93 -7.14
N GLU A 161 -2.54 24.48 -7.99
CA GLU A 161 -2.91 25.16 -9.25
C GLU A 161 -3.46 26.57 -8.99
N GLU A 162 -4.47 26.70 -8.13
CA GLU A 162 -5.10 28.00 -7.88
C GLU A 162 -4.15 28.99 -7.22
N ILE A 163 -3.28 28.52 -6.32
CA ILE A 163 -2.23 29.35 -5.71
C ILE A 163 -1.27 29.84 -6.78
N ARG A 164 -0.82 28.95 -7.68
CA ARG A 164 0.13 29.30 -8.76
C ARG A 164 -0.46 30.35 -9.69
N PHE A 165 -1.70 30.19 -10.11
CA PHE A 165 -2.40 31.15 -10.98
C PHE A 165 -2.69 32.47 -10.26
N THR A 166 -2.88 32.45 -8.94
CA THR A 166 -3.11 33.65 -8.13
C THR A 166 -1.85 34.49 -7.99
N ILE A 167 -0.68 33.87 -7.79
CA ILE A 167 0.59 34.61 -7.63
C ILE A 167 1.24 34.98 -8.97
N CYS A 168 0.83 34.32 -10.07
CA CYS A 168 1.21 34.64 -11.44
C CYS A 168 -0.04 34.92 -12.31
N PRO A 169 -0.76 36.06 -12.12
CA PRO A 169 -2.10 36.25 -12.69
C PRO A 169 -2.18 36.21 -14.22
N GLU A 170 -1.08 36.45 -14.93
CA GLU A 170 -1.00 36.32 -16.39
C GLU A 170 -1.41 34.93 -16.90
N MET A 171 -1.27 33.89 -16.06
CA MET A 171 -1.74 32.54 -16.35
C MET A 171 -3.26 32.45 -16.50
N LEU A 172 -4.02 33.36 -15.88
CA LEU A 172 -5.48 33.39 -15.94
C LEU A 172 -6.01 33.67 -17.36
N VAL A 173 -5.18 34.24 -18.25
CA VAL A 173 -5.54 34.39 -19.67
C VAL A 173 -5.80 33.03 -20.33
N SER A 174 -5.22 31.94 -19.81
CA SER A 174 -5.49 30.60 -20.34
C SER A 174 -6.94 30.14 -20.16
N LEU A 175 -7.67 30.62 -19.14
CA LEU A 175 -9.10 30.34 -18.95
C LEU A 175 -9.92 30.90 -20.12
N LEU A 176 -9.47 32.03 -20.70
CA LEU A 176 -10.15 32.68 -21.81
C LEU A 176 -10.02 31.88 -23.10
N VAL A 177 -8.84 31.29 -23.36
CA VAL A 177 -8.46 30.78 -24.70
C VAL A 177 -8.33 29.27 -24.81
N CYS A 178 -8.25 28.51 -23.71
CA CYS A 178 -8.02 27.05 -23.74
C CYS A 178 -9.28 26.24 -23.45
N GLU A 179 -9.61 25.27 -24.33
CA GLU A 179 -10.57 24.21 -23.98
C GLU A 179 -10.00 23.26 -22.92
N MET A 180 -10.85 22.40 -22.37
CA MET A 180 -10.43 21.31 -21.51
C MET A 180 -9.42 20.36 -22.19
N MET A 181 -8.46 19.87 -21.42
CA MET A 181 -7.43 18.94 -21.88
C MET A 181 -7.96 17.51 -21.99
N GLN A 182 -7.63 16.83 -23.10
CA GLN A 182 -7.77 15.39 -23.27
C GLN A 182 -6.56 14.64 -22.69
N LYS A 183 -6.65 13.31 -22.56
CA LYS A 183 -5.61 12.46 -21.94
C LYS A 183 -4.19 12.59 -22.54
N ASN A 184 -4.09 13.00 -23.80
CA ASN A 184 -2.85 13.13 -24.58
C ASN A 184 -2.49 14.59 -24.84
N GLU A 185 -2.97 15.52 -24.01
CA GLU A 185 -2.77 16.95 -24.19
C GLU A 185 -2.19 17.60 -22.95
N CYS A 186 -1.51 18.73 -23.11
CA CYS A 186 -1.07 19.60 -22.04
C CYS A 186 -1.08 21.06 -22.51
N ILE A 187 -0.97 21.99 -21.57
CA ILE A 187 -0.89 23.43 -21.85
C ILE A 187 0.39 23.96 -21.22
N PHE A 188 1.25 24.57 -22.03
CA PHE A 188 2.43 25.27 -21.57
C PHE A 188 2.13 26.76 -21.40
N LEU A 189 2.56 27.32 -20.27
CA LEU A 189 2.49 28.74 -19.93
C LEU A 189 3.94 29.22 -19.76
N ILE A 190 4.42 29.99 -20.73
CA ILE A 190 5.82 30.38 -20.84
C ILE A 190 5.92 31.90 -20.69
N GLY A 191 6.79 32.37 -19.80
CA GLY A 191 7.08 33.79 -19.66
C GLY A 191 6.25 34.55 -18.64
N CYS A 192 5.28 33.89 -17.99
CA CYS A 192 4.45 34.54 -16.97
C CYS A 192 5.28 34.96 -15.75
N GLU A 193 5.10 36.21 -15.32
CA GLU A 193 5.79 36.78 -14.17
C GLU A 193 5.07 36.43 -12.85
N ARG A 194 5.85 36.16 -11.80
CA ARG A 194 5.32 36.09 -10.43
C ARG A 194 5.25 37.48 -9.82
N TYR A 195 4.07 37.86 -9.34
CA TYR A 195 3.83 39.18 -8.76
C TYR A 195 3.75 39.16 -7.23
N SER A 196 3.34 38.03 -6.64
CA SER A 196 3.04 37.97 -5.20
C SER A 196 3.85 36.91 -4.46
N SER A 197 4.30 37.29 -3.28
CA SER A 197 4.76 36.38 -2.24
C SER A 197 3.55 35.83 -1.51
N TYR A 198 3.66 34.65 -0.88
CA TYR A 198 2.55 34.07 -0.12
C TYR A 198 3.02 33.11 0.96
N LYS A 199 2.13 32.82 1.91
CA LYS A 199 2.29 31.78 2.91
C LYS A 199 1.01 30.95 3.06
N GLY A 200 1.12 29.80 3.72
CA GLY A 200 0.00 28.87 3.93
C GLY A 200 -0.40 28.13 2.65
N TYR A 201 -1.48 27.35 2.75
CA TYR A 201 -2.00 26.48 1.69
C TYR A 201 -3.49 26.19 1.95
N ALA A 202 -4.31 26.01 0.90
CA ALA A 202 -5.75 25.83 1.06
C ALA A 202 -6.37 26.97 1.90
N ASN A 203 -7.07 26.62 2.98
CA ASN A 203 -7.76 27.59 3.83
C ASN A 203 -6.82 28.52 4.62
N SER A 204 -5.52 28.19 4.72
CA SER A 204 -4.52 29.04 5.39
C SER A 204 -3.72 29.93 4.44
N PHE A 205 -4.02 29.89 3.13
CA PHE A 205 -3.37 30.74 2.13
C PHE A 205 -3.52 32.21 2.49
N GLN A 206 -2.42 32.95 2.45
CA GLN A 206 -2.37 34.38 2.74
C GLN A 206 -1.41 35.10 1.79
N PHE A 207 -1.85 36.26 1.31
CA PHE A 207 -1.00 37.16 0.52
C PHE A 207 0.20 37.62 1.38
N GLY A 208 1.39 37.46 0.83
CA GLY A 208 2.66 37.71 1.53
C GLY A 208 3.35 39.02 1.12
N GLY A 209 2.75 39.83 0.24
CA GLY A 209 3.33 41.07 -0.27
C GLY A 209 3.89 40.95 -1.69
N ASN A 210 4.65 41.97 -2.10
CA ASN A 210 5.28 42.02 -3.41
C ASN A 210 6.28 40.87 -3.59
N TYR A 211 6.37 40.34 -4.81
CA TYR A 211 7.46 39.48 -5.26
C TYR A 211 8.12 40.14 -6.48
N GLU A 212 9.41 40.42 -6.36
CA GLU A 212 10.21 40.89 -7.49
C GLU A 212 10.77 39.69 -8.24
N ASP A 213 10.18 39.40 -9.39
CA ASP A 213 10.64 38.30 -10.24
C ASP A 213 11.94 38.69 -10.96
N LYS A 214 13.06 38.15 -10.45
CA LYS A 214 14.40 38.36 -10.98
C LYS A 214 14.81 37.31 -12.00
N THR A 215 13.90 36.42 -12.42
CA THR A 215 14.23 35.44 -13.46
C THR A 215 14.60 36.14 -14.77
N PRO A 216 15.65 35.65 -15.48
CA PRO A 216 16.06 36.22 -16.76
C PRO A 216 14.94 36.21 -17.80
N ARG A 217 15.11 36.97 -18.87
CA ARG A 217 14.24 36.89 -20.05
C ARG A 217 14.98 36.21 -21.19
N ASP A 218 14.25 35.47 -22.02
CA ASP A 218 14.77 34.91 -23.26
C ASP A 218 14.81 35.98 -24.38
N SER A 219 15.26 35.57 -25.57
CA SER A 219 15.36 36.43 -26.74
C SER A 219 14.01 36.96 -27.25
N TRP A 220 12.89 36.41 -26.79
CA TRP A 220 11.53 36.84 -27.12
C TRP A 220 10.96 37.77 -26.02
N GLY A 221 11.74 38.10 -24.99
CA GLY A 221 11.30 38.93 -23.86
C GLY A 221 10.44 38.17 -22.85
N ARG A 222 10.36 36.84 -22.94
CA ARG A 222 9.59 35.99 -22.00
C ARG A 222 10.45 35.69 -20.78
N ARG A 223 9.88 35.77 -19.57
CA ARG A 223 10.59 35.31 -18.36
C ARG A 223 11.00 33.84 -18.50
N TRP A 224 12.10 33.44 -17.88
CA TRP A 224 12.54 32.05 -17.75
C TRP A 224 11.68 31.29 -16.73
N CYS A 225 10.37 31.32 -16.96
CA CYS A 225 9.33 30.68 -16.20
C CYS A 225 8.56 29.81 -17.19
N HIS A 226 8.80 28.50 -17.14
CA HIS A 226 8.14 27.52 -17.98
C HIS A 226 7.26 26.66 -17.10
N VAL A 227 5.95 26.76 -17.27
CA VAL A 227 4.97 25.95 -16.55
C VAL A 227 4.26 25.03 -17.51
N VAL A 228 4.05 23.77 -17.12
CA VAL A 228 3.17 22.84 -17.85
C VAL A 228 1.99 22.43 -16.96
N ALA A 229 0.78 22.75 -17.43
CA ALA A 229 -0.46 22.30 -16.84
C ALA A 229 -0.78 20.89 -17.32
N MET A 230 -0.94 19.95 -16.37
CA MET A 230 -1.31 18.57 -16.66
C MET A 230 -2.26 18.01 -15.61
N ASP A 231 -3.41 17.52 -16.07
CA ASP A 231 -4.47 17.07 -15.18
C ASP A 231 -4.35 15.59 -14.83
N ALA A 232 -4.50 15.27 -13.54
CA ALA A 232 -4.60 13.90 -13.04
C ALA A 232 -6.05 13.38 -13.13
N ILE A 233 -6.24 12.07 -13.08
CA ILE A 233 -7.56 11.47 -12.87
C ILE A 233 -7.98 11.72 -11.41
N TYR A 234 -9.22 12.16 -11.22
CA TYR A 234 -9.85 12.17 -9.90
C TYR A 234 -10.35 10.77 -9.55
N PHE A 235 -9.77 10.15 -8.52
CA PHE A 235 -10.14 8.79 -8.09
C PHE A 235 -11.16 8.81 -6.96
N ARG A 236 -12.43 8.56 -7.29
CA ARG A 236 -13.50 8.33 -6.28
C ARG A 236 -13.17 7.15 -5.35
N ARG A 237 -12.56 6.11 -5.90
CA ARG A 237 -12.06 4.95 -5.15
C ARG A 237 -10.55 4.85 -5.37
N PRO A 238 -9.72 5.02 -4.32
CA PRO A 238 -8.27 4.97 -4.46
C PRO A 238 -7.76 3.70 -5.15
N SER A 239 -8.44 2.56 -5.04
CA SER A 239 -8.00 1.31 -5.67
C SER A 239 -8.07 1.32 -7.20
N ASP A 240 -8.89 2.19 -7.81
CA ASP A 240 -9.06 2.21 -9.27
C ASP A 240 -7.76 2.66 -9.97
N GLN A 241 -6.92 3.47 -9.33
CA GLN A 241 -5.68 3.99 -9.91
C GLN A 241 -4.62 2.95 -10.28
N TYR A 242 -4.73 1.74 -9.72
CA TYR A 242 -3.84 0.62 -10.03
C TYR A 242 -4.29 -0.17 -11.28
N ASN A 243 -5.42 0.21 -11.89
CA ASN A 243 -5.81 -0.34 -13.18
C ASN A 243 -4.83 0.11 -14.27
N ILE A 244 -4.27 -0.85 -15.01
CA ILE A 244 -3.24 -0.56 -16.02
C ILE A 244 -3.66 0.49 -17.05
N LYS A 245 -4.93 0.52 -17.47
CA LYS A 245 -5.42 1.52 -18.44
C LYS A 245 -5.41 2.94 -17.85
N LEU A 246 -5.61 3.05 -16.55
CA LEU A 246 -5.56 4.34 -15.84
C LEU A 246 -4.11 4.74 -15.57
N ILE A 247 -3.22 3.79 -15.25
CA ILE A 247 -1.77 4.04 -15.18
C ILE A 247 -1.24 4.52 -16.54
N GLU A 248 -1.57 3.82 -17.63
CA GLU A 248 -1.18 4.21 -18.99
C GLU A 248 -1.69 5.59 -19.38
N ARG A 249 -2.91 5.96 -18.94
CA ARG A 249 -3.44 7.31 -19.13
C ARG A 249 -2.57 8.33 -18.41
N GLU A 250 -2.28 8.11 -17.14
CA GLU A 250 -1.49 9.05 -16.32
C GLU A 250 -0.05 9.16 -16.81
N LEU A 251 0.52 8.06 -17.26
CA LEU A 251 1.85 7.97 -17.87
C LEU A 251 1.90 8.69 -19.22
N LEU A 252 0.88 8.51 -20.07
CA LEU A 252 0.73 9.26 -21.33
C LEU A 252 0.59 10.75 -21.09
N LYS A 253 -0.20 11.16 -20.10
CA LYS A 253 -0.37 12.55 -19.70
C LYS A 253 0.97 13.14 -19.25
N ALA A 254 1.67 12.49 -18.32
CA ALA A 254 2.97 12.94 -17.83
C ALA A 254 4.00 13.03 -18.95
N TYR A 255 4.11 12.00 -19.79
CA TYR A 255 5.05 12.01 -20.91
C TYR A 255 4.74 13.09 -21.93
N THR A 256 3.47 13.29 -22.28
CA THR A 256 3.03 14.38 -23.17
C THR A 256 3.50 15.75 -22.64
N SER A 257 3.46 15.94 -21.33
CA SER A 257 3.89 17.16 -20.66
C SER A 257 5.41 17.30 -20.54
N PHE A 258 6.13 16.19 -20.39
CA PHE A 258 7.57 16.20 -20.11
C PHE A 258 8.41 16.20 -21.37
N ARG A 259 7.88 15.65 -22.48
CA ARG A 259 8.62 15.56 -23.74
C ARG A 259 9.05 16.94 -24.25
N PRO A 260 10.27 17.06 -24.81
CA PRO A 260 10.67 18.26 -25.55
C PRO A 260 9.76 18.53 -26.76
N LEU A 261 9.55 19.81 -27.07
CA LEU A 261 8.68 20.25 -28.17
C LEU A 261 9.45 20.51 -29.47
N GLY A 262 10.78 20.64 -29.45
CA GLY A 262 11.61 20.83 -30.64
C GLY A 262 13.11 20.53 -30.44
N LYS A 263 13.93 20.67 -31.50
CA LYS A 263 15.39 20.56 -31.44
C LYS A 263 16.02 21.93 -31.17
N GLY A 264 16.93 22.02 -30.19
CA GLY A 264 17.93 23.12 -30.14
C GLY A 264 18.11 23.88 -28.82
N SER A 265 17.28 23.68 -27.80
CA SER A 265 17.47 24.30 -26.46
C SER A 265 16.62 23.65 -25.36
N ASP A 266 15.53 22.97 -25.73
CA ASP A 266 14.56 22.41 -24.77
C ASP A 266 15.02 21.11 -24.06
N TYR A 267 16.22 20.62 -24.36
CA TYR A 267 16.78 19.41 -23.77
C TYR A 267 17.48 19.64 -22.42
N GLU A 268 17.65 20.90 -21.99
CA GLU A 268 18.47 21.20 -20.81
C GLU A 268 17.68 21.37 -19.51
N PHE A 269 16.38 21.68 -19.58
CA PHE A 269 15.60 21.96 -18.38
C PHE A 269 15.21 20.66 -17.66
N GLY A 270 15.58 20.52 -16.39
CA GLY A 270 14.97 19.55 -15.49
C GLY A 270 13.46 19.80 -15.31
N ILE A 271 12.74 18.83 -14.76
CA ILE A 271 11.30 18.91 -14.48
C ILE A 271 11.12 19.06 -12.97
N ALA A 272 10.61 20.20 -12.50
CA ALA A 272 10.22 20.37 -11.10
C ALA A 272 8.76 19.99 -10.90
N THR A 273 8.52 18.95 -10.11
CA THR A 273 7.20 18.41 -9.82
C THR A 273 7.08 18.00 -8.35
N GLY A 274 6.05 17.23 -8.00
CA GLY A 274 5.84 16.67 -6.67
C GLY A 274 4.64 15.72 -6.66
N ASN A 275 3.82 15.82 -5.60
CA ASN A 275 2.67 14.95 -5.33
C ASN A 275 1.46 15.19 -6.27
N TRP A 276 1.68 15.14 -7.59
CA TRP A 276 0.71 15.36 -8.65
C TRP A 276 -0.51 14.45 -8.53
N GLY A 277 -1.69 15.03 -8.32
CA GLY A 277 -2.95 14.30 -8.19
C GLY A 277 -3.19 13.62 -6.83
N CYS A 278 -2.32 13.81 -5.83
CA CYS A 278 -2.36 13.05 -4.57
C CYS A 278 -3.08 13.76 -3.41
N GLY A 279 -3.57 14.98 -3.63
CA GLY A 279 -4.37 15.74 -2.66
C GLY A 279 -5.86 15.57 -2.91
N ALA A 280 -6.50 16.62 -3.42
CA ALA A 280 -7.93 16.61 -3.76
C ALA A 280 -8.33 15.51 -4.76
N PHE A 281 -7.37 14.98 -5.54
CA PHE A 281 -7.60 13.98 -6.58
C PHE A 281 -7.39 12.54 -6.12
N ASN A 282 -6.99 12.34 -4.86
CA ASN A 282 -6.96 11.05 -4.17
C ASN A 282 -6.03 10.00 -4.81
N GLY A 283 -5.00 10.45 -5.52
CA GLY A 283 -3.91 9.62 -6.04
C GLY A 283 -2.91 9.19 -4.97
N ASP A 284 -2.24 8.08 -5.20
CA ASP A 284 -1.17 7.53 -4.40
C ASP A 284 0.16 8.19 -4.76
N ARG A 285 0.87 8.69 -3.73
CA ARG A 285 2.11 9.47 -3.92
C ARG A 285 3.25 8.64 -4.50
N GLN A 286 3.37 7.37 -4.11
CA GLN A 286 4.46 6.50 -4.57
C GLN A 286 4.24 6.11 -6.03
N LEU A 287 3.02 5.69 -6.39
CA LEU A 287 2.65 5.38 -7.77
C LEU A 287 2.85 6.59 -8.68
N LYS A 288 2.38 7.77 -8.25
CA LYS A 288 2.53 9.01 -9.01
C LYS A 288 3.98 9.47 -9.15
N ALA A 289 4.83 9.25 -8.14
CA ALA A 289 6.26 9.51 -8.22
C ALA A 289 6.93 8.65 -9.30
N ILE A 290 6.61 7.34 -9.34
CA ILE A 290 7.15 6.41 -10.33
C ILE A 290 6.63 6.70 -11.73
N ILE A 291 5.32 6.98 -11.90
CA ILE A 291 4.76 7.39 -13.20
C ILE A 291 5.50 8.61 -13.76
N GLN A 292 5.79 9.60 -12.90
CA GLN A 292 6.51 10.80 -13.30
C GLN A 292 7.97 10.52 -13.62
N LEU A 293 8.65 9.66 -12.84
CA LEU A 293 10.01 9.21 -13.14
C LEU A 293 10.09 8.50 -14.49
N MET A 294 9.16 7.60 -14.76
CA MET A 294 9.08 6.86 -16.03
C MET A 294 8.89 7.81 -17.21
N ALA A 295 7.93 8.73 -17.10
CA ALA A 295 7.67 9.73 -18.12
C ALA A 295 8.87 10.68 -18.33
N ALA A 296 9.52 11.13 -17.26
CA ALA A 296 10.67 12.03 -17.33
C ALA A 296 11.90 11.34 -17.94
N SER A 297 12.11 10.07 -17.60
CA SER A 297 13.15 9.22 -18.17
C SER A 297 12.95 9.03 -19.67
N GLU A 298 11.73 8.70 -20.12
CA GLU A 298 11.44 8.60 -21.55
C GLU A 298 11.55 9.94 -22.27
N ALA A 299 11.21 11.04 -21.59
CA ALA A 299 11.43 12.39 -22.08
C ALA A 299 12.92 12.80 -22.08
N ARG A 300 13.80 12.00 -21.44
CA ARG A 300 15.23 12.23 -21.25
C ARG A 300 15.54 13.53 -20.50
N ARG A 301 14.84 13.77 -19.39
CA ARG A 301 14.97 14.99 -18.59
C ARG A 301 15.13 14.67 -17.11
N PRO A 302 16.06 15.32 -16.39
CA PRO A 302 16.16 15.20 -14.94
C PRO A 302 14.83 15.50 -14.24
N LEU A 303 14.52 14.77 -13.18
CA LEU A 303 13.33 14.98 -12.36
C LEU A 303 13.72 15.59 -11.02
N ILE A 304 13.10 16.70 -10.64
CA ILE A 304 13.23 17.32 -9.32
C ILE A 304 11.87 17.15 -8.63
N TYR A 305 11.82 16.34 -7.58
CA TYR A 305 10.58 15.98 -6.89
C TYR A 305 10.49 16.66 -5.52
N ALA A 306 9.58 17.63 -5.41
CA ALA A 306 9.24 18.32 -4.17
C ALA A 306 8.16 17.53 -3.40
N ALA A 307 8.53 16.89 -2.30
CA ALA A 307 7.62 16.02 -1.53
C ALA A 307 6.79 16.76 -0.48
N TYR A 308 6.96 18.08 -0.35
CA TYR A 308 6.19 18.94 0.55
C TYR A 308 6.17 18.43 2.01
N GLY A 309 7.36 18.28 2.60
CA GLY A 309 7.54 17.80 3.97
C GLY A 309 7.47 16.27 4.19
N ASP A 310 7.13 15.48 3.16
CA ASP A 310 7.06 14.02 3.26
C ASP A 310 8.45 13.36 3.18
N LYS A 311 9.17 13.36 4.31
CA LYS A 311 10.51 12.80 4.45
C LYS A 311 10.58 11.31 4.09
N ASN A 312 9.56 10.54 4.47
CA ASN A 312 9.51 9.10 4.19
C ASN A 312 9.41 8.80 2.70
N LEU A 313 8.61 9.58 1.97
CA LEU A 313 8.51 9.47 0.52
C LEU A 313 9.85 9.76 -0.15
N ILE A 314 10.56 10.81 0.26
CA ILE A 314 11.89 11.13 -0.31
C ILE A 314 12.90 10.03 -0.04
N THR A 315 13.01 9.56 1.21
CA THR A 315 13.95 8.50 1.54
C THR A 315 13.67 7.24 0.74
N SER A 316 12.41 6.79 0.68
CA SER A 316 12.04 5.59 -0.09
C SER A 316 12.20 5.77 -1.60
N PHE A 317 11.93 6.97 -2.14
CA PHE A 317 12.06 7.24 -3.56
C PHE A 317 13.53 7.37 -4.01
N SER A 318 14.40 7.97 -3.19
CA SER A 318 15.85 8.00 -3.43
C SER A 318 16.41 6.61 -3.52
N VAL A 319 16.17 5.78 -2.49
CA VAL A 319 16.68 4.41 -2.43
C VAL A 319 16.21 3.59 -3.62
N LEU A 320 14.94 3.74 -4.03
CA LEU A 320 14.40 3.05 -5.18
C LEU A 320 15.02 3.53 -6.49
N HIS A 321 15.21 4.84 -6.67
CA HIS A 321 15.81 5.40 -7.88
C HIS A 321 17.27 5.00 -8.04
N ASP A 322 18.07 5.14 -6.98
CA ASP A 322 19.48 4.75 -6.97
C ASP A 322 19.62 3.26 -7.31
N TYR A 323 18.80 2.42 -6.66
CA TYR A 323 18.73 1.00 -6.95
C TYR A 323 18.43 0.72 -8.43
N LEU A 324 17.38 1.31 -8.98
CA LEU A 324 16.99 1.08 -10.38
C LEU A 324 18.06 1.58 -11.37
N LYS A 325 18.70 2.71 -11.07
CA LYS A 325 19.76 3.28 -11.93
C LYS A 325 21.02 2.41 -11.91
N GLU A 326 21.40 1.89 -10.75
CA GLU A 326 22.52 0.94 -10.61
C GLU A 326 22.29 -0.37 -11.36
N GLN A 327 21.05 -0.85 -11.37
CA GLN A 327 20.66 -2.06 -12.10
C GLN A 327 20.61 -1.88 -13.62
N GLY A 328 20.88 -0.67 -14.13
CA GLY A 328 20.69 -0.36 -15.55
C GLY A 328 19.23 -0.54 -15.98
N ALA A 329 18.28 -0.43 -15.05
CA ALA A 329 16.88 -0.59 -15.36
C ALA A 329 16.45 0.53 -16.32
N THR A 330 15.74 0.14 -17.37
CA THR A 330 14.97 1.10 -18.15
C THR A 330 13.61 1.23 -17.45
N PRO A 331 12.91 2.37 -17.54
CA PRO A 331 11.63 2.55 -16.87
C PRO A 331 10.57 1.54 -17.33
N PHE A 332 10.83 0.79 -18.40
CA PHE A 332 9.82 -0.07 -19.03
C PHE A 332 10.29 -1.48 -19.44
N LYS A 333 11.59 -1.77 -19.40
CA LYS A 333 12.22 -3.08 -19.64
C LYS A 333 13.40 -3.31 -18.68
N TYR A 334 13.57 -4.54 -18.23
CA TYR A 334 14.81 -4.97 -17.59
C TYR A 334 15.44 -6.09 -18.41
N ASP A 335 16.69 -5.81 -18.79
CA ASP A 335 17.72 -6.67 -19.37
C ASP A 335 18.10 -7.90 -18.53
N PRO A 336 17.52 -9.12 -18.64
CA PRO A 336 17.87 -10.23 -17.76
C PRO A 336 19.18 -10.95 -18.15
N SER A 337 19.81 -10.58 -19.27
CA SER A 337 20.93 -11.33 -19.86
C SER A 337 22.32 -11.04 -19.30
N ASN A 338 22.46 -10.15 -18.30
CA ASN A 338 23.76 -9.82 -17.69
C ASN A 338 23.75 -10.05 -16.15
N PRO A 339 24.09 -11.27 -15.66
CA PRO A 339 23.77 -11.71 -14.29
C PRO A 339 24.77 -11.30 -13.19
N GLU A 340 25.82 -10.51 -13.49
CA GLU A 340 26.99 -10.41 -12.60
C GLU A 340 27.26 -9.03 -11.97
N ARG A 341 26.23 -8.24 -11.62
CA ARG A 341 26.44 -7.05 -10.78
C ARG A 341 25.57 -7.08 -9.53
N GLU A 342 26.07 -7.77 -8.51
CA GLU A 342 25.71 -7.49 -7.11
C GLU A 342 25.99 -6.01 -6.80
N PRO A 343 25.10 -5.30 -6.08
CA PRO A 343 25.39 -3.95 -5.59
C PRO A 343 26.47 -4.02 -4.50
N SER A 344 27.39 -3.06 -4.56
CA SER A 344 28.38 -2.80 -3.52
C SER A 344 27.74 -2.11 -2.32
N THR A 345 28.07 -2.58 -1.13
CA THR A 345 27.74 -2.01 0.19
C THR A 345 28.29 -0.60 0.48
N SER A 346 28.84 0.13 -0.52
CA SER A 346 29.43 1.47 -0.33
C SER A 346 28.53 2.65 -0.76
N CYS A 347 27.34 2.43 -1.30
CA CYS A 347 26.50 3.50 -1.87
C CYS A 347 25.38 4.00 -0.96
N VAL A 348 25.14 3.37 0.20
CA VAL A 348 24.32 3.99 1.25
C VAL A 348 25.18 5.02 1.98
N GLN A 349 25.49 6.13 1.31
CA GLN A 349 25.47 7.36 2.09
C GLN A 349 24.03 7.47 2.58
N ASN A 350 23.82 7.26 3.87
CA ASN A 350 22.63 7.76 4.55
C ASN A 350 22.65 9.27 4.36
N ARG A 351 22.21 9.76 3.19
CA ARG A 351 22.04 11.17 2.98
C ARG A 351 20.94 11.57 3.94
N SER A 352 21.31 12.34 4.95
CA SER A 352 20.29 12.95 5.81
C SER A 352 19.34 13.76 4.91
N VAL A 353 18.10 13.96 5.35
CA VAL A 353 17.16 14.80 4.60
C VAL A 353 17.79 16.18 4.28
N ASP A 354 18.64 16.68 5.19
CA ASP A 354 19.37 17.93 5.02
C ASP A 354 20.46 17.87 3.92
N GLN A 355 21.05 16.70 3.67
CA GLN A 355 21.99 16.47 2.57
C GLN A 355 21.28 16.41 1.20
N LEU A 356 20.09 15.80 1.13
CA LEU A 356 19.28 15.80 -0.10
C LEU A 356 18.72 17.20 -0.42
N ASP A 357 18.36 17.99 0.60
CA ASP A 357 17.89 19.36 0.42
C ASP A 357 19.01 20.36 0.06
N SER A 358 20.29 20.02 0.31
CA SER A 358 21.46 20.87 0.02
C SER A 358 22.18 20.54 -1.28
N ASP A 359 21.79 19.47 -1.99
CA ASP A 359 22.34 19.14 -3.31
C ASP A 359 22.10 20.33 -4.28
N PRO A 360 23.15 20.85 -4.96
CA PRO A 360 23.02 21.95 -5.89
C PRO A 360 22.12 21.53 -7.07
N VAL A 361 21.09 22.34 -7.35
CA VAL A 361 20.24 22.20 -8.54
C VAL A 361 21.12 22.59 -9.75
N PHE A 362 21.37 21.64 -10.64
CA PHE A 362 22.39 21.61 -11.71
C PHE A 362 22.79 22.96 -12.38
N MET A 363 24.12 23.10 -12.57
CA MET A 363 24.80 23.81 -13.66
C MET A 363 25.38 22.77 -14.66
N PRO A 364 25.67 23.11 -15.94
CA PRO A 364 25.76 22.13 -17.04
C PRO A 364 26.88 21.08 -16.91
N TYR A 365 26.59 19.88 -17.42
CA TYR A 365 27.32 18.61 -17.35
C TYR A 365 28.80 18.61 -17.82
N SER A 366 29.69 17.93 -17.09
CA SER A 366 30.83 17.20 -17.68
C SER A 366 31.20 15.91 -16.91
N SER A 367 31.33 14.84 -17.70
CA SER A 367 31.85 13.46 -17.52
C SER A 367 32.45 12.99 -16.18
N TYR A 368 32.08 11.79 -15.70
CA TYR A 368 32.99 10.92 -14.93
C TYR A 368 32.78 9.40 -15.14
N ASN A 369 33.91 8.70 -15.18
CA ASN A 369 34.12 7.26 -15.42
C ASN A 369 33.89 6.39 -14.16
N LEU A 370 33.44 5.16 -14.39
CA LEU A 370 33.23 4.09 -13.41
C LEU A 370 34.51 3.30 -13.09
N THR A 371 34.81 3.10 -11.81
CA THR A 371 35.63 1.98 -11.33
C THR A 371 34.87 1.13 -10.32
N ARG A 372 34.95 -0.19 -10.53
CA ARG A 372 34.28 -1.27 -9.79
C ARG A 372 34.96 -1.56 -8.46
N ASN A 373 34.19 -1.87 -7.42
CA ASN A 373 34.49 -2.99 -6.52
C ASN A 373 33.24 -3.54 -5.83
N LYS A 374 33.23 -4.86 -5.62
CA LYS A 374 32.10 -5.74 -5.27
C LYS A 374 31.87 -5.84 -3.75
N GLN A 375 30.60 -5.93 -3.30
CA GLN A 375 30.07 -6.97 -2.38
C GLN A 375 28.62 -6.67 -1.89
N SER A 376 27.80 -7.73 -1.99
CA SER A 376 26.36 -8.03 -1.83
C SER A 376 25.56 -7.67 -0.56
N ILE A 377 24.23 -7.49 -0.73
CA ILE A 377 23.04 -8.08 0.02
C ILE A 377 21.71 -7.48 -0.54
N TRP A 378 20.50 -8.00 -0.26
CA TRP A 378 19.63 -8.89 -1.05
C TRP A 378 18.21 -8.27 -1.16
N LEU A 379 17.68 -8.10 -2.38
CA LEU A 379 16.27 -7.82 -2.71
C LEU A 379 15.88 -8.72 -3.89
N LEU A 380 14.62 -9.17 -3.96
CA LEU A 380 14.06 -9.91 -5.11
C LEU A 380 14.44 -9.20 -6.41
N ASN A 381 15.43 -9.73 -7.12
CA ASN A 381 15.90 -9.15 -8.37
C ASN A 381 14.80 -9.28 -9.44
N GLN A 382 14.88 -8.45 -10.49
CA GLN A 382 13.92 -8.53 -11.58
C GLN A 382 13.94 -9.90 -12.27
N GLN A 383 15.04 -10.66 -12.22
CA GLN A 383 15.06 -12.06 -12.65
C GLN A 383 14.14 -12.94 -11.81
N SER A 384 14.01 -12.71 -10.50
CA SER A 384 13.10 -13.45 -9.63
C SER A 384 11.65 -13.03 -9.85
N LEU A 385 11.37 -11.76 -10.14
CA LEU A 385 10.04 -11.29 -10.57
C LEU A 385 9.67 -11.81 -11.96
N ILE A 386 10.63 -11.88 -12.88
CA ILE A 386 10.49 -12.49 -14.21
C ILE A 386 10.38 -14.00 -14.07
N ASN A 387 11.07 -14.67 -13.15
CA ASN A 387 10.93 -16.10 -12.87
C ASN A 387 9.58 -16.39 -12.22
N LEU A 388 9.10 -15.53 -11.32
CA LEU A 388 7.75 -15.54 -10.76
C LEU A 388 6.69 -15.37 -11.86
N LYS A 389 6.89 -14.39 -12.75
CA LYS A 389 6.01 -14.14 -13.89
C LYS A 389 6.08 -15.29 -14.91
N ASN A 390 7.26 -15.81 -15.22
CA ASN A 390 7.48 -16.97 -16.08
C ASN A 390 6.95 -18.25 -15.43
N MET A 391 6.99 -18.38 -14.11
CA MET A 391 6.27 -19.44 -13.40
C MET A 391 4.77 -19.27 -13.63
N CYS A 392 4.22 -18.05 -13.56
CA CYS A 392 2.82 -17.78 -13.93
C CYS A 392 2.52 -17.97 -15.42
N ASP A 393 3.47 -17.68 -16.33
CA ASP A 393 3.30 -17.67 -17.79
C ASP A 393 3.50 -19.08 -18.38
N ASN A 394 4.58 -19.78 -17.99
CA ASN A 394 4.77 -21.21 -18.27
C ASN A 394 3.66 -22.03 -17.61
N HIS A 395 3.16 -21.63 -16.44
CA HIS A 395 1.96 -22.22 -15.86
C HIS A 395 0.66 -21.70 -16.43
N THR A 396 0.52 -20.58 -17.14
CA THR A 396 -0.77 -20.27 -17.80
C THR A 396 -0.99 -21.12 -19.05
N ALA A 397 0.09 -21.63 -19.65
CA ALA A 397 0.03 -22.76 -20.57
C ALA A 397 -0.40 -24.07 -19.87
N THR A 398 0.05 -24.34 -18.63
CA THR A 398 -0.30 -25.53 -17.82
C THR A 398 -1.50 -25.37 -16.86
N ILE A 399 -2.10 -24.18 -16.70
CA ILE A 399 -3.27 -23.89 -15.84
C ILE A 399 -4.54 -24.35 -16.56
N LYS A 400 -4.48 -24.48 -17.89
CA LYS A 400 -5.47 -25.27 -18.64
C LYS A 400 -5.42 -26.76 -18.28
N ASP A 401 -4.27 -27.26 -17.84
CA ASP A 401 -4.03 -28.69 -17.50
C ASP A 401 -4.06 -28.98 -15.99
N LEU A 402 -3.81 -27.99 -15.13
CA LEU A 402 -3.99 -28.10 -13.67
C LEU A 402 -5.47 -27.96 -13.34
N LYS A 403 -6.12 -29.09 -13.03
CA LYS A 403 -7.42 -29.07 -12.37
C LYS A 403 -7.32 -28.18 -11.12
N PRO A 404 -8.20 -27.18 -10.95
CA PRO A 404 -8.17 -26.34 -9.75
C PRO A 404 -8.25 -27.23 -8.51
N PRO A 405 -7.46 -26.96 -7.45
CA PRO A 405 -7.48 -27.78 -6.26
C PRO A 405 -8.91 -27.82 -5.69
N PRO A 406 -9.39 -29.00 -5.26
CA PRO A 406 -10.74 -29.13 -4.76
C PRO A 406 -10.95 -28.23 -3.54
N LEU A 407 -12.11 -27.58 -3.49
CA LEU A 407 -12.46 -26.70 -2.38
C LEU A 407 -12.82 -27.54 -1.14
N LEU A 408 -12.19 -27.20 -0.02
CA LEU A 408 -12.46 -27.75 1.30
C LEU A 408 -13.59 -26.96 1.95
N ARG A 409 -14.81 -27.33 1.59
CA ARG A 409 -16.05 -26.70 2.08
C ARG A 409 -16.37 -27.09 3.52
N THR A 410 -17.11 -26.23 4.20
CA THR A 410 -17.66 -26.48 5.53
C THR A 410 -18.44 -27.81 5.56
N GLY A 411 -18.26 -28.56 6.64
CA GLY A 411 -18.86 -29.87 6.90
C GLY A 411 -18.16 -31.05 6.24
N THR A 412 -17.03 -30.85 5.55
CA THR A 412 -16.33 -31.92 4.83
C THR A 412 -15.05 -32.38 5.53
N ASN A 413 -14.82 -33.69 5.55
CA ASN A 413 -13.56 -34.30 5.98
C ASN A 413 -12.75 -34.65 4.72
N ARG A 414 -11.93 -33.70 4.26
CA ARG A 414 -11.18 -33.82 3.01
C ARG A 414 -9.80 -33.18 3.14
N SER A 415 -8.86 -33.73 2.39
CA SER A 415 -7.52 -33.19 2.25
C SER A 415 -7.21 -32.85 0.79
N VAL A 416 -6.33 -31.87 0.62
CA VAL A 416 -5.69 -31.56 -0.66
C VAL A 416 -4.19 -31.61 -0.43
N THR A 417 -3.53 -32.53 -1.12
CA THR A 417 -2.08 -32.62 -1.17
C THR A 417 -1.60 -32.06 -2.50
N MET A 418 -0.59 -31.21 -2.46
CA MET A 418 0.02 -30.62 -3.65
C MET A 418 1.52 -30.43 -3.46
N SER A 419 2.27 -30.43 -4.56
CA SER A 419 3.69 -30.09 -4.53
C SER A 419 3.92 -28.63 -4.09
N GLN A 420 5.09 -28.35 -3.50
CA GLN A 420 5.50 -26.97 -3.20
C GLN A 420 5.55 -26.11 -4.47
N ARG A 421 5.83 -26.70 -5.64
CA ARG A 421 5.74 -26.02 -6.95
C ARG A 421 4.32 -25.58 -7.31
N GLN A 422 3.33 -26.44 -7.07
CA GLN A 422 1.91 -26.08 -7.28
C GLN A 422 1.49 -24.98 -6.31
N ALA A 423 1.86 -25.09 -5.03
CA ALA A 423 1.62 -24.07 -4.03
C ALA A 423 2.23 -22.72 -4.43
N ALA A 424 3.50 -22.72 -4.82
CA ALA A 424 4.22 -21.54 -5.29
C ALA A 424 3.53 -20.85 -6.47
N SER A 425 3.03 -21.64 -7.43
CA SER A 425 2.33 -21.12 -8.60
C SER A 425 0.98 -20.49 -8.24
N LEU A 426 0.22 -21.14 -7.35
CA LEU A 426 -1.03 -20.62 -6.81
C LEU A 426 -0.82 -19.30 -6.03
N LEU A 427 0.27 -19.23 -5.25
CA LEU A 427 0.65 -18.05 -4.49
C LEU A 427 1.18 -16.92 -5.38
N ALA A 428 1.92 -17.24 -6.45
CA ALA A 428 2.33 -16.24 -7.44
C ALA A 428 1.10 -15.61 -8.11
N CYS A 429 0.09 -16.41 -8.46
CA CYS A 429 -1.20 -15.89 -8.96
C CYS A 429 -1.91 -15.00 -7.93
N ALA A 430 -1.86 -15.38 -6.63
CA ALA A 430 -2.45 -14.61 -5.55
C ALA A 430 -1.72 -13.28 -5.31
N PHE A 431 -0.41 -13.31 -5.39
CA PHE A 431 0.48 -12.15 -5.33
C PHE A 431 0.13 -11.17 -6.47
N PHE A 432 0.07 -11.64 -7.71
CA PHE A 432 -0.37 -10.81 -8.85
C PHE A 432 -1.88 -10.52 -8.89
N CYS A 433 -2.63 -10.89 -7.85
CA CYS A 433 -4.07 -10.63 -7.71
C CYS A 433 -4.93 -11.21 -8.86
N LEU A 434 -4.53 -12.37 -9.40
CA LEU A 434 -5.14 -13.02 -10.57
C LEU A 434 -6.40 -13.86 -10.26
N TYR A 435 -6.98 -13.73 -9.05
CA TYR A 435 -8.26 -14.38 -8.70
C TYR A 435 -9.42 -13.35 -8.73
N PRO A 436 -9.96 -12.99 -9.91
CA PRO A 436 -10.90 -11.87 -10.07
C PRO A 436 -12.26 -12.09 -9.41
N ASN A 437 -12.68 -13.35 -9.20
CA ASN A 437 -13.96 -13.69 -8.57
C ASN A 437 -13.89 -13.72 -7.03
N ARG A 438 -12.74 -13.39 -6.44
CA ARG A 438 -12.47 -13.47 -5.00
C ARG A 438 -12.01 -12.16 -4.37
N SER A 439 -12.10 -11.03 -5.09
CA SER A 439 -11.86 -9.69 -4.55
C SER A 439 -13.04 -9.19 -3.68
N ASP A 440 -12.74 -8.41 -2.63
CA ASP A 440 -13.68 -7.95 -1.59
C ASP A 440 -14.98 -7.28 -2.11
N ASN A 441 -14.93 -6.65 -3.29
CA ASN A 441 -16.09 -5.93 -3.85
C ASN A 441 -16.94 -6.73 -4.85
N LYS A 442 -16.56 -7.97 -5.20
CA LYS A 442 -17.22 -8.80 -6.22
C LYS A 442 -17.13 -10.31 -5.97
N GLN A 443 -17.17 -10.78 -4.72
CA GLN A 443 -17.21 -12.23 -4.48
C GLN A 443 -18.46 -12.86 -5.10
N LYS A 444 -18.28 -13.75 -6.08
CA LYS A 444 -19.37 -14.58 -6.62
C LYS A 444 -20.02 -15.37 -5.46
N LYS A 445 -21.33 -15.66 -5.54
CA LYS A 445 -22.10 -16.35 -4.47
C LYS A 445 -21.36 -17.55 -3.86
N GLY A 446 -20.64 -18.34 -4.66
CA GLY A 446 -19.91 -19.54 -4.21
C GLY A 446 -18.60 -19.33 -3.44
N TYR A 447 -18.12 -18.10 -3.28
CA TYR A 447 -16.87 -17.77 -2.57
C TYR A 447 -17.06 -16.83 -1.36
N ARG A 448 -18.30 -16.49 -0.99
CA ARG A 448 -18.60 -15.56 0.11
C ARG A 448 -18.05 -15.99 1.47
N ASN A 449 -17.90 -17.30 1.66
CA ASN A 449 -17.39 -17.88 2.90
C ASN A 449 -15.90 -18.22 2.83
N PHE A 450 -15.15 -17.76 1.82
CA PHE A 450 -13.70 -17.95 1.73
C PHE A 450 -12.95 -16.66 2.08
N PRO A 451 -11.75 -16.76 2.66
CA PRO A 451 -10.83 -15.62 2.72
C PRO A 451 -10.52 -15.06 1.33
N ASN A 452 -10.21 -13.76 1.25
CA ASN A 452 -9.67 -13.18 0.02
C ASN A 452 -8.19 -13.61 -0.12
N PRO A 453 -7.82 -14.37 -1.17
CA PRO A 453 -6.44 -14.83 -1.35
C PRO A 453 -5.55 -13.77 -2.00
N ASN A 454 -6.09 -12.71 -2.61
CA ASN A 454 -5.31 -11.73 -3.35
C ASN A 454 -4.57 -10.78 -2.39
N PHE A 455 -3.34 -10.42 -2.76
CA PHE A 455 -2.43 -9.65 -1.91
C PHE A 455 -2.70 -8.13 -1.96
N ASN A 456 -3.77 -7.71 -2.65
CA ASN A 456 -4.12 -6.30 -2.86
C ASN A 456 -4.22 -5.51 -1.55
N ALA A 457 -4.76 -6.09 -0.48
CA ALA A 457 -4.86 -5.43 0.82
C ALA A 457 -3.51 -5.31 1.54
N LEU A 458 -2.52 -6.15 1.20
CA LEU A 458 -1.18 -6.13 1.76
C LEU A 458 -0.35 -5.02 1.11
N TYR A 459 -0.61 -4.73 -0.17
CA TYR A 459 0.01 -3.64 -0.91
C TYR A 459 -0.52 -2.25 -0.53
N GLN A 460 -1.73 -2.19 0.05
CA GLN A 460 -2.33 -0.94 0.50
C GLN A 460 -1.64 -0.44 1.78
N SER A 461 -1.31 0.86 1.82
CA SER A 461 -0.72 1.59 2.96
C SER A 461 0.66 1.12 3.43
N GLY A 462 1.60 2.07 3.60
CA GLY A 462 2.99 1.81 4.02
C GLY A 462 3.17 1.51 5.51
N HIS A 463 2.23 0.81 6.16
CA HIS A 463 2.37 0.49 7.58
C HIS A 463 3.58 -0.43 7.81
N PRO A 464 4.52 -0.13 8.73
CA PRO A 464 5.78 -0.86 8.89
C PRO A 464 5.65 -2.39 8.91
N LYS A 465 4.73 -2.93 9.72
CA LYS A 465 4.47 -4.38 9.78
C LYS A 465 4.08 -5.02 8.44
N LYS A 466 3.38 -4.31 7.54
CA LYS A 466 3.06 -4.85 6.20
C LYS A 466 4.32 -4.99 5.33
N ILE A 467 5.24 -4.03 5.44
CA ILE A 467 6.53 -4.07 4.75
C ILE A 467 7.34 -5.29 5.23
N GLU A 468 7.35 -5.55 6.53
CA GLU A 468 8.07 -6.69 7.11
C GLU A 468 7.47 -8.04 6.68
N LYS A 469 6.15 -8.13 6.53
CA LYS A 469 5.52 -9.32 5.92
C LYS A 469 5.88 -9.48 4.45
N LEU A 470 5.87 -8.37 3.69
CA LEU A 470 6.27 -8.37 2.28
C LEU A 470 7.71 -8.84 2.14
N LYS A 471 8.63 -8.44 3.01
CA LYS A 471 10.01 -8.97 3.04
C LYS A 471 10.04 -10.49 3.20
N CYS A 472 9.24 -11.07 4.10
CA CYS A 472 9.17 -12.52 4.27
C CYS A 472 8.62 -13.23 3.01
N ILE A 473 7.53 -12.71 2.45
CA ILE A 473 6.90 -13.24 1.22
C ILE A 473 7.86 -13.12 0.03
N PHE A 474 8.56 -12.00 -0.06
CA PHE A 474 9.55 -11.76 -1.11
C PHE A 474 10.73 -12.71 -0.99
N HIS A 475 11.24 -12.89 0.21
CA HIS A 475 12.28 -13.86 0.51
C HIS A 475 11.87 -15.29 0.13
N TYR A 476 10.62 -15.69 0.42
CA TYR A 476 10.06 -16.97 -0.03
C TYR A 476 10.12 -17.11 -1.56
N PHE A 477 9.58 -16.14 -2.29
CA PHE A 477 9.58 -16.20 -3.75
C PHE A 477 10.99 -16.22 -4.34
N GLN A 478 11.91 -15.48 -3.74
CA GLN A 478 13.31 -15.47 -4.16
C GLN A 478 13.89 -16.88 -4.05
N ARG A 479 13.76 -17.51 -2.88
CA ARG A 479 14.26 -18.85 -2.61
C ARG A 479 13.71 -19.91 -3.55
N ILE A 480 12.41 -19.90 -3.81
CA ILE A 480 11.80 -20.92 -4.69
C ILE A 480 12.11 -20.67 -6.18
N THR A 481 12.43 -19.43 -6.57
CA THR A 481 12.90 -19.11 -7.93
C THR A 481 14.37 -19.43 -8.15
N GLU A 482 15.19 -19.35 -7.10
CA GLU A 482 16.59 -19.82 -7.13
C GLU A 482 16.65 -21.34 -7.14
N LYS A 483 15.91 -21.98 -6.24
CA LYS A 483 15.84 -23.43 -6.13
C LYS A 483 14.45 -23.85 -5.66
N MET A 484 13.63 -24.24 -6.63
CA MET A 484 12.30 -24.78 -6.37
C MET A 484 12.41 -26.05 -5.49
N PRO A 485 11.80 -26.06 -4.29
CA PRO A 485 11.81 -27.24 -3.46
C PRO A 485 10.92 -28.34 -4.06
N ASN A 486 11.28 -29.60 -3.76
CA ASN A 486 10.68 -30.79 -4.35
C ASN A 486 9.74 -31.55 -3.40
N GLY A 487 9.38 -30.95 -2.27
CA GLY A 487 8.45 -31.55 -1.31
C GLY A 487 6.99 -31.34 -1.70
N VAL A 488 6.11 -31.81 -0.81
CA VAL A 488 4.66 -31.64 -0.90
C VAL A 488 4.11 -31.02 0.39
N ILE A 489 2.95 -30.38 0.28
CA ILE A 489 2.18 -29.84 1.40
C ILE A 489 0.78 -30.44 1.36
N THR A 490 0.16 -30.60 2.53
CA THR A 490 -1.22 -31.07 2.66
C THR A 490 -2.03 -30.07 3.47
N VAL A 491 -3.15 -29.62 2.90
CA VAL A 491 -4.18 -28.86 3.60
C VAL A 491 -5.33 -29.82 3.86
N GLN A 492 -5.68 -30.04 5.12
CA GLN A 492 -6.76 -30.96 5.50
C GLN A 492 -7.79 -30.23 6.35
N ARG A 493 -9.05 -30.25 5.90
CA ARG A 493 -10.18 -29.86 6.73
C ARG A 493 -10.67 -31.08 7.48
N PHE A 494 -10.93 -30.90 8.76
CA PHE A 494 -11.60 -31.89 9.58
C PHE A 494 -12.78 -31.24 10.30
N ALA A 495 -13.92 -31.93 10.29
CA ALA A 495 -15.16 -31.63 10.97
C ALA A 495 -15.53 -32.82 11.85
N LEU A 496 -15.57 -32.61 13.17
CA LEU A 496 -15.98 -33.64 14.11
C LEU A 496 -17.47 -33.97 13.89
N PRO A 497 -17.83 -35.22 13.60
CA PRO A 497 -19.24 -35.60 13.50
C PRO A 497 -19.98 -35.32 14.80
N LYS A 498 -21.19 -34.75 14.71
CA LYS A 498 -21.97 -34.34 15.90
C LYS A 498 -22.21 -35.45 16.93
N HIS A 499 -22.36 -36.70 16.46
CA HIS A 499 -22.56 -37.85 17.35
C HIS A 499 -21.31 -38.26 18.13
N LEU A 500 -20.13 -37.75 17.75
CA LEU A 500 -18.86 -37.93 18.46
C LEU A 500 -18.52 -36.72 19.34
N SER A 501 -19.45 -35.77 19.50
CA SER A 501 -19.23 -34.65 20.40
C SER A 501 -19.13 -35.15 21.86
N PRO A 502 -18.05 -34.78 22.56
CA PRO A 502 -17.82 -35.21 23.95
C PRO A 502 -18.90 -34.72 24.91
N GLN A 503 -19.37 -35.60 25.81
CA GLN A 503 -20.11 -35.24 27.03
C GLN A 503 -19.08 -35.01 28.15
N TRP A 504 -18.71 -33.74 28.38
CA TRP A 504 -17.51 -33.40 29.15
C TRP A 504 -17.56 -33.83 30.61
N ALA A 505 -18.71 -33.68 31.26
CA ALA A 505 -18.93 -34.03 32.67
C ALA A 505 -18.71 -35.52 32.95
N ASP A 506 -18.94 -36.41 31.97
CA ASP A 506 -18.88 -37.86 32.16
C ASP A 506 -17.44 -38.43 32.04
N PHE A 507 -16.43 -37.60 31.73
CA PHE A 507 -15.08 -38.11 31.51
C PHE A 507 -14.26 -38.28 32.79
N THR A 508 -14.04 -39.53 33.15
CA THR A 508 -13.10 -39.95 34.21
C THR A 508 -11.63 -39.99 33.78
N THR A 509 -11.29 -39.40 32.62
CA THR A 509 -9.91 -39.42 32.09
C THR A 509 -9.03 -38.49 32.92
N GLY A 510 -7.91 -39.00 33.43
CA GLY A 510 -6.92 -38.20 34.15
C GLY A 510 -6.15 -37.23 33.24
N LEU A 511 -5.46 -36.27 33.86
CA LEU A 511 -4.75 -35.22 33.14
C LEU A 511 -3.48 -35.72 32.42
N CYS A 512 -3.29 -35.27 31.17
CA CYS A 512 -2.08 -35.52 30.39
C CYS A 512 -0.85 -34.82 30.99
N ASN A 513 0.33 -35.19 30.50
CA ASN A 513 1.57 -34.50 30.86
C ASN A 513 1.53 -33.05 30.37
N LEU A 514 1.88 -32.09 31.24
CA LEU A 514 1.98 -30.67 30.94
C LEU A 514 3.44 -30.20 31.06
N HIS A 515 3.93 -29.50 30.04
CA HIS A 515 5.20 -28.79 30.06
C HIS A 515 4.95 -27.29 29.86
N LEU A 516 5.47 -26.45 30.76
CA LEU A 516 5.27 -25.01 30.75
C LEU A 516 6.55 -24.28 30.37
N THR A 517 6.45 -23.29 29.49
CA THR A 517 7.60 -22.49 29.05
C THR A 517 7.24 -21.03 28.82
N THR A 518 8.19 -20.12 29.07
CA THR A 518 8.03 -18.67 28.89
C THR A 518 8.86 -18.08 27.75
N GLY A 519 9.81 -18.87 27.20
CA GLY A 519 10.82 -18.38 26.26
C GLY A 519 10.75 -18.96 24.86
N GLN A 520 10.08 -20.10 24.68
CA GLN A 520 9.99 -20.78 23.39
C GLN A 520 8.79 -20.28 22.59
N LYS A 521 9.02 -20.00 21.30
CA LYS A 521 7.94 -19.76 20.33
C LYS A 521 7.42 -21.12 19.86
N ILE A 522 6.12 -21.21 19.57
CA ILE A 522 5.47 -22.47 19.16
C ILE A 522 6.15 -23.04 17.91
N GLU A 523 6.45 -22.18 16.94
CA GLU A 523 7.08 -22.55 15.67
C GLU A 523 8.56 -22.97 15.77
N ASP A 524 9.19 -22.77 16.93
CA ASP A 524 10.56 -23.22 17.20
C ASP A 524 10.59 -24.57 17.93
N ILE A 525 9.42 -25.12 18.30
CA ILE A 525 9.28 -26.45 18.91
C ILE A 525 9.08 -27.48 17.80
N ASN A 526 10.01 -28.41 17.69
CA ASN A 526 10.02 -29.47 16.67
C ASN A 526 9.30 -30.74 17.16
N ASN A 527 8.87 -31.59 16.24
CA ASN A 527 8.24 -32.89 16.52
C ASN A 527 7.00 -32.78 17.43
N VAL A 528 6.16 -31.78 17.14
CA VAL A 528 4.93 -31.48 17.88
C VAL A 528 3.83 -31.06 16.90
N LEU A 529 2.58 -31.16 17.34
CA LEU A 529 1.46 -30.49 16.70
C LEU A 529 1.45 -29.02 17.15
N GLN A 530 1.79 -28.11 16.24
CA GLN A 530 1.84 -26.67 16.48
C GLN A 530 0.46 -26.06 16.33
N VAL A 531 -0.03 -25.36 17.36
CA VAL A 531 -1.32 -24.68 17.31
C VAL A 531 -1.17 -23.29 16.69
N ASP A 532 -2.01 -23.02 15.70
CA ASP A 532 -2.22 -21.70 15.13
C ASP A 532 -3.48 -21.07 15.74
N PHE A 533 -3.32 -19.87 16.32
CA PHE A 533 -4.39 -19.13 16.97
C PHE A 533 -5.22 -18.39 15.93
N ALA A 534 -5.92 -19.19 15.14
CA ALA A 534 -6.49 -18.80 13.88
C ALA A 534 -7.68 -17.84 14.02
N ASN A 535 -7.96 -17.13 12.96
CA ASN A 535 -9.30 -16.63 12.68
C ASN A 535 -10.17 -17.73 12.07
N LYS A 536 -11.49 -17.67 12.28
CA LYS A 536 -12.45 -18.60 11.63
C LYS A 536 -12.36 -18.57 10.10
N TYR A 537 -11.88 -17.46 9.54
CA TYR A 537 -11.35 -17.38 8.18
C TYR A 537 -9.84 -17.52 8.23
N ILE A 538 -9.32 -18.69 7.90
CA ILE A 538 -7.89 -19.01 8.02
C ILE A 538 -7.00 -17.97 7.34
N GLY A 539 -5.88 -17.63 7.99
CA GLY A 539 -4.96 -16.57 7.63
C GLY A 539 -5.33 -15.19 8.20
N GLY A 540 -6.53 -15.02 8.75
CA GLY A 540 -6.95 -13.81 9.45
C GLY A 540 -6.63 -12.52 8.67
N GLY A 541 -5.82 -11.65 9.27
CA GLY A 541 -5.37 -10.39 8.69
C GLY A 541 -4.02 -10.46 7.97
N VAL A 542 -3.54 -11.64 7.55
CA VAL A 542 -2.17 -11.82 7.04
C VAL A 542 -1.91 -10.98 5.80
N LEU A 543 -2.86 -10.93 4.88
CA LEU A 543 -2.81 -10.08 3.68
C LEU A 543 -3.34 -8.65 3.96
N SER A 544 -3.44 -8.23 5.22
CA SER A 544 -3.85 -6.88 5.60
C SER A 544 -3.05 -6.38 6.82
N THR A 545 -3.70 -5.80 7.83
CA THR A 545 -3.05 -5.16 9.00
C THR A 545 -2.87 -6.08 10.21
N GLY A 546 -3.46 -7.28 10.23
CA GLY A 546 -3.26 -8.26 11.31
C GLY A 546 -1.77 -8.63 11.41
N CYS A 547 -1.19 -8.74 12.59
CA CYS A 547 0.24 -9.09 12.69
C CYS A 547 0.55 -9.77 14.04
N VAL A 548 -0.38 -10.60 14.50
CA VAL A 548 -0.22 -11.42 15.70
C VAL A 548 0.24 -12.83 15.30
N GLN A 549 0.08 -13.82 16.17
CA GLN A 549 0.66 -15.15 15.99
C GLN A 549 0.34 -15.80 14.63
N GLU A 550 -0.94 -15.86 14.21
CA GLU A 550 -1.35 -16.44 12.92
C GLU A 550 -0.69 -15.72 11.73
N GLU A 551 -0.79 -14.41 11.66
CA GLU A 551 -0.25 -13.65 10.53
C GLU A 551 1.26 -13.68 10.45
N ILE A 552 1.95 -13.69 11.60
CA ILE A 552 3.40 -13.87 11.65
C ILE A 552 3.77 -15.24 11.13
N ARG A 553 3.08 -16.30 11.59
CA ARG A 553 3.33 -17.68 11.17
C ARG A 553 3.16 -17.86 9.67
N PHE A 554 2.08 -17.32 9.09
CA PHE A 554 1.81 -17.39 7.66
C PHE A 554 2.77 -16.52 6.83
N SER A 555 3.35 -15.46 7.40
CA SER A 555 4.34 -14.62 6.71
C SER A 555 5.70 -15.30 6.60
N ILE A 556 6.16 -16.00 7.65
CA ILE A 556 7.44 -16.72 7.64
C ILE A 556 7.36 -18.10 6.97
N CYS A 557 6.15 -18.65 6.82
CA CYS A 557 5.83 -19.87 6.08
C CYS A 557 4.79 -19.62 4.97
N PRO A 558 5.12 -18.89 3.88
CA PRO A 558 4.13 -18.44 2.91
C PRO A 558 3.32 -19.54 2.22
N GLU A 559 3.82 -20.78 2.17
CA GLU A 559 3.06 -21.94 1.65
C GLU A 559 1.71 -22.15 2.35
N MET A 560 1.59 -21.73 3.62
CA MET A 560 0.35 -21.76 4.39
C MET A 560 -0.74 -20.86 3.79
N LEU A 561 -0.38 -19.83 3.03
CA LEU A 561 -1.32 -18.91 2.38
C LEU A 561 -2.17 -19.61 1.31
N VAL A 562 -1.78 -20.80 0.84
CA VAL A 562 -2.61 -21.60 -0.08
C VAL A 562 -3.93 -22.02 0.57
N SER A 563 -3.98 -22.11 1.91
CA SER A 563 -5.21 -22.40 2.63
C SER A 563 -6.33 -21.36 2.38
N LEU A 564 -5.98 -20.08 2.14
CA LEU A 564 -6.95 -19.03 1.77
C LEU A 564 -7.65 -19.33 0.43
N LEU A 565 -6.99 -20.08 -0.46
CA LEU A 565 -7.55 -20.48 -1.74
C LEU A 565 -8.54 -21.64 -1.59
N VAL A 566 -8.25 -22.61 -0.73
CA VAL A 566 -8.98 -23.88 -0.70
C VAL A 566 -9.96 -24.02 0.46
N CYS A 567 -9.84 -23.25 1.55
CA CYS A 567 -10.66 -23.44 2.75
C CYS A 567 -11.78 -22.39 2.92
N GLU A 568 -13.02 -22.86 3.13
CA GLU A 568 -14.11 -22.02 3.66
C GLU A 568 -13.89 -21.65 5.14
N LYS A 569 -14.74 -20.75 5.65
CA LYS A 569 -14.89 -20.46 7.07
C LYS A 569 -15.02 -21.77 7.88
N MET A 570 -14.34 -21.84 9.01
CA MET A 570 -14.49 -22.93 9.99
C MET A 570 -15.78 -22.74 10.81
N GLU A 571 -16.51 -23.83 11.01
CA GLU A 571 -17.58 -23.94 12.00
C GLU A 571 -17.05 -24.43 13.35
N VAL A 572 -17.90 -24.41 14.39
CA VAL A 572 -17.50 -24.66 15.78
C VAL A 572 -16.84 -26.02 16.03
N ASN A 573 -17.17 -27.02 15.21
CA ASN A 573 -16.67 -28.39 15.28
C ASN A 573 -15.61 -28.70 14.22
N GLU A 574 -14.96 -27.68 13.65
CA GLU A 574 -14.00 -27.84 12.56
C GLU A 574 -12.61 -27.30 12.88
N CYS A 575 -11.59 -27.85 12.24
CA CYS A 575 -10.22 -27.34 12.24
C CYS A 575 -9.59 -27.55 10.86
N ILE A 576 -8.45 -26.88 10.62
CA ILE A 576 -7.66 -27.04 9.39
C ILE A 576 -6.23 -27.42 9.76
N PHE A 577 -5.76 -28.56 9.27
CA PHE A 577 -4.38 -28.98 9.38
C PHE A 577 -3.57 -28.52 8.16
N LEU A 578 -2.38 -27.96 8.41
CA LEU A 578 -1.37 -27.61 7.41
C LEU A 578 -0.12 -28.45 7.70
N ILE A 579 0.14 -29.42 6.83
CA ILE A 579 1.20 -30.42 7.00
C ILE A 579 2.23 -30.24 5.89
N GLY A 580 3.51 -30.19 6.24
CA GLY A 580 4.60 -30.16 5.26
C GLY A 580 5.07 -28.79 4.80
N CYS A 581 4.47 -27.71 5.30
CA CYS A 581 4.88 -26.35 4.94
C CYS A 581 6.28 -26.03 5.46
N GLU A 582 7.10 -25.39 4.63
CA GLU A 582 8.46 -24.98 4.99
C GLU A 582 8.51 -23.58 5.58
N ARG A 583 9.38 -23.35 6.57
CA ARG A 583 9.72 -22.01 7.04
C ARG A 583 10.84 -21.42 6.21
N TYR A 584 10.61 -20.23 5.68
CA TYR A 584 11.56 -19.53 4.82
C TYR A 584 12.25 -18.37 5.53
N SER A 585 11.64 -17.76 6.53
CA SER A 585 12.14 -16.52 7.11
C SER A 585 12.38 -16.59 8.62
N SER A 586 13.48 -15.97 9.04
CA SER A 586 13.76 -15.60 10.42
C SER A 586 13.07 -14.28 10.73
N TYR A 587 12.70 -14.06 12.00
CA TYR A 587 11.99 -12.85 12.40
C TYR A 587 12.21 -12.49 13.87
N LYS A 588 12.03 -11.20 14.17
CA LYS A 588 12.00 -10.65 15.53
C LYS A 588 10.76 -9.78 15.76
N GLY A 589 10.50 -9.48 17.03
CA GLY A 589 9.35 -8.67 17.45
C GLY A 589 8.00 -9.37 17.30
N TYR A 590 6.92 -8.62 17.55
CA TYR A 590 5.54 -9.11 17.55
C TYR A 590 4.58 -7.93 17.31
N ALA A 591 3.44 -8.15 16.64
CA ALA A 591 2.50 -7.08 16.32
C ALA A 591 3.16 -5.92 15.59
N ASN A 592 3.16 -4.73 16.18
CA ASN A 592 3.72 -3.53 15.55
C ASN A 592 5.26 -3.51 15.50
N SER A 593 5.94 -4.37 16.28
CA SER A 593 7.40 -4.50 16.26
C SER A 593 7.90 -5.67 15.41
N PHE A 594 7.01 -6.41 14.74
CA PHE A 594 7.38 -7.51 13.86
C PHE A 594 8.34 -7.02 12.77
N GLN A 595 9.45 -7.74 12.59
CA GLN A 595 10.50 -7.46 11.60
C GLN A 595 11.03 -8.75 11.01
N PHE A 596 11.21 -8.77 9.70
CA PHE A 596 11.98 -9.79 8.99
C PHE A 596 13.45 -9.73 9.43
N ASP A 597 14.06 -10.89 9.67
CA ASP A 597 15.40 -11.01 10.25
C ASP A 597 16.32 -11.94 9.44
N GLY A 598 15.98 -12.18 8.16
CA GLY A 598 16.82 -12.94 7.21
C GLY A 598 16.28 -14.32 6.82
N ASP A 599 17.12 -15.09 6.13
CA ASP A 599 16.83 -16.47 5.73
C ASP A 599 16.64 -17.38 6.96
N TYR A 600 15.78 -18.38 6.80
CA TYR A 600 15.67 -19.50 7.71
C TYR A 600 15.88 -20.79 6.95
N LYS A 601 16.98 -21.49 7.24
CA LYS A 601 17.24 -22.82 6.70
C LYS A 601 16.49 -23.86 7.52
N ASP A 602 15.32 -24.22 7.03
CA ASP A 602 14.50 -25.25 7.64
C ASP A 602 15.16 -26.63 7.46
N ASN A 603 15.80 -27.13 8.51
CA ASN A 603 16.46 -28.43 8.54
C ASN A 603 15.54 -29.56 9.06
N THR A 604 14.23 -29.28 9.21
CA THR A 604 13.27 -30.28 9.68
C THR A 604 13.26 -31.49 8.74
N PRO A 605 13.23 -32.73 9.28
CA PRO A 605 13.13 -33.93 8.46
C PRO A 605 11.90 -33.92 7.56
N LYS A 606 11.90 -34.80 6.56
CA LYS A 606 10.74 -35.07 5.72
C LYS A 606 10.17 -36.45 6.05
N ASP A 607 8.87 -36.62 5.94
CA ASP A 607 8.23 -37.93 5.97
C ASP A 607 8.34 -38.66 4.63
N ASP A 608 7.80 -39.88 4.57
CA ASP A 608 7.83 -40.75 3.38
C ASP A 608 7.13 -40.14 2.15
N TRP A 609 6.29 -39.11 2.35
CA TRP A 609 5.60 -38.39 1.28
C TRP A 609 6.39 -37.16 0.80
N GLY A 610 7.55 -36.89 1.42
CA GLY A 610 8.37 -35.71 1.13
C GLY A 610 7.84 -34.42 1.77
N ARG A 611 6.93 -34.52 2.75
CA ARG A 611 6.42 -33.38 3.54
C ARG A 611 7.39 -33.10 4.68
N LYS A 612 7.73 -31.83 4.91
CA LYS A 612 8.46 -31.44 6.13
C LYS A 612 7.68 -31.89 7.38
N TRP A 613 8.35 -32.30 8.46
CA TRP A 613 7.72 -32.55 9.77
C TRP A 613 7.30 -31.23 10.47
N CYS A 614 6.52 -30.43 9.75
CA CYS A 614 5.80 -29.27 10.25
C CYS A 614 4.31 -29.64 10.24
N HIS A 615 3.76 -29.94 11.42
CA HIS A 615 2.36 -30.28 11.62
C HIS A 615 1.70 -29.11 12.36
N LEU A 616 0.87 -28.34 11.66
CA LEU A 616 0.17 -27.21 12.23
C LEU A 616 -1.34 -27.44 12.20
N VAL A 617 -2.04 -27.05 13.26
CA VAL A 617 -3.51 -27.03 13.30
C VAL A 617 -4.02 -25.61 13.58
N ALA A 618 -4.84 -25.10 12.66
CA ALA A 618 -5.55 -23.84 12.79
C ALA A 618 -6.87 -24.05 13.51
N MET A 619 -7.05 -23.35 14.63
CA MET A 619 -8.27 -23.38 15.43
C MET A 619 -8.65 -21.99 15.94
N ASP A 620 -9.88 -21.57 15.67
CA ASP A 620 -10.35 -20.21 15.96
C ASP A 620 -11.06 -20.11 17.32
N ALA A 621 -10.80 -19.05 18.08
CA ALA A 621 -11.45 -18.77 19.36
C ALA A 621 -12.65 -17.79 19.21
N ILE A 622 -13.56 -17.78 20.17
CA ILE A 622 -14.59 -16.74 20.31
C ILE A 622 -13.93 -15.39 20.63
N PHE A 623 -14.38 -14.33 19.95
CA PHE A 623 -14.06 -12.95 20.28
C PHE A 623 -15.05 -12.41 21.31
N PHE A 624 -14.57 -12.12 22.53
CA PHE A 624 -15.42 -11.61 23.61
C PHE A 624 -15.42 -10.09 23.67
N ARG A 625 -16.49 -9.48 23.14
CA ARG A 625 -16.67 -8.02 23.20
C ARG A 625 -16.73 -7.51 24.65
N HIS A 626 -17.31 -8.30 25.54
CA HIS A 626 -17.29 -8.09 26.99
C HIS A 626 -16.68 -9.32 27.65
N ALA A 627 -15.60 -9.15 28.41
CA ALA A 627 -14.86 -10.27 29.01
C ALA A 627 -15.75 -11.16 29.90
N SER A 628 -16.77 -10.61 30.54
CA SER A 628 -17.70 -11.37 31.40
C SER A 628 -18.54 -12.42 30.65
N THR A 629 -18.75 -12.27 29.34
CA THR A 629 -19.56 -13.20 28.54
C THR A 629 -18.91 -14.56 28.30
N GLN A 630 -17.59 -14.69 28.56
CA GLN A 630 -16.89 -15.95 28.41
C GLN A 630 -17.21 -16.97 29.50
N TYR A 631 -17.71 -16.49 30.66
CA TYR A 631 -18.08 -17.31 31.80
C TYR A 631 -19.51 -17.84 31.66
N ASP A 632 -19.84 -18.29 30.46
CA ASP A 632 -21.07 -19.02 30.12
C ASP A 632 -20.63 -20.40 29.65
N MET A 633 -21.27 -21.46 30.15
CA MET A 633 -20.90 -22.83 29.80
C MET A 633 -21.05 -23.11 28.30
N HIS A 634 -21.96 -22.45 27.59
CA HIS A 634 -22.05 -22.56 26.13
C HIS A 634 -20.78 -22.06 25.43
N CYS A 635 -20.13 -21.04 25.98
CA CYS A 635 -18.86 -20.52 25.48
C CYS A 635 -17.73 -21.51 25.79
N ALA A 636 -17.67 -22.05 27.01
CA ALA A 636 -16.66 -23.05 27.38
C ALA A 636 -16.80 -24.35 26.56
N ASP A 637 -18.02 -24.85 26.37
CA ASP A 637 -18.31 -26.04 25.56
C ASP A 637 -17.84 -25.87 24.12
N ARG A 638 -18.13 -24.71 23.52
CA ARG A 638 -17.66 -24.40 22.18
C ARG A 638 -16.13 -24.44 22.11
N GLU A 639 -15.45 -23.76 23.04
CA GLU A 639 -13.99 -23.66 23.06
C GLU A 639 -13.33 -25.03 23.33
N LEU A 640 -13.88 -25.83 24.24
CA LEU A 640 -13.50 -27.21 24.51
C LEU A 640 -13.67 -28.10 23.27
N LEU A 641 -14.83 -28.02 22.60
CA LEU A 641 -15.11 -28.77 21.37
C LEU A 641 -14.11 -28.41 20.27
N LYS A 642 -13.82 -27.12 20.10
CA LYS A 642 -12.86 -26.62 19.11
C LYS A 642 -11.44 -27.12 19.41
N ALA A 643 -10.98 -26.99 20.65
CA ALA A 643 -9.67 -27.47 21.08
C ALA A 643 -9.56 -28.99 20.90
N TYR A 644 -10.55 -29.75 21.35
CA TYR A 644 -10.57 -31.20 21.21
C TYR A 644 -10.57 -31.67 19.76
N THR A 645 -11.39 -31.05 18.91
CA THR A 645 -11.42 -31.31 17.46
C THR A 645 -10.04 -31.11 16.83
N SER A 646 -9.27 -30.17 17.35
CA SER A 646 -7.93 -29.82 16.85
C SER A 646 -6.83 -30.71 17.41
N PHE A 647 -7.00 -31.18 18.65
CA PHE A 647 -6.00 -31.98 19.37
C PHE A 647 -6.14 -33.48 19.13
N ARG A 648 -7.34 -33.95 18.76
CA ARG A 648 -7.57 -35.37 18.49
C ARG A 648 -6.59 -35.88 17.42
N PRO A 649 -6.05 -37.09 17.59
CA PRO A 649 -5.33 -37.75 16.52
C PRO A 649 -6.24 -37.97 15.29
N LEU A 650 -5.67 -37.81 14.10
CA LEU A 650 -6.30 -38.26 12.86
C LEU A 650 -6.11 -39.78 12.76
N GLU A 651 -7.18 -40.55 12.54
CA GLU A 651 -7.08 -42.01 12.47
C GLU A 651 -6.16 -42.43 11.30
N GLN A 652 -5.24 -43.36 11.61
CA GLN A 652 -4.13 -43.90 10.79
C GLN A 652 -2.90 -42.99 10.58
N GLY A 653 -1.83 -43.26 11.35
CA GLY A 653 -0.44 -42.93 11.02
C GLY A 653 0.17 -41.69 11.71
N LEU A 654 1.29 -41.92 12.42
CA LEU A 654 2.27 -40.98 13.00
C LEU A 654 1.80 -39.88 13.98
N ASP A 655 0.53 -39.48 14.01
CA ASP A 655 0.08 -38.28 14.76
C ASP A 655 -0.24 -38.54 16.26
N TYR A 656 -0.29 -39.81 16.69
CA TYR A 656 -0.57 -40.17 18.09
C TYR A 656 0.59 -39.86 19.05
N GLU A 657 1.81 -39.69 18.53
CA GLU A 657 3.01 -39.53 19.36
C GLU A 657 3.39 -38.07 19.62
N PHE A 658 2.89 -37.12 18.82
CA PHE A 658 3.29 -35.73 18.95
C PHE A 658 2.58 -35.05 20.12
N ALA A 659 3.36 -34.39 20.98
CA ALA A 659 2.82 -33.43 21.94
C ALA A 659 2.17 -32.23 21.21
N ILE A 660 1.26 -31.54 21.88
CA ILE A 660 0.60 -30.33 21.38
C ILE A 660 1.40 -29.12 21.86
N ALA A 661 1.93 -28.30 20.97
CA ALA A 661 2.55 -27.02 21.31
C ALA A 661 1.57 -25.88 21.09
N THR A 662 1.16 -25.24 22.19
CA THR A 662 0.16 -24.16 22.20
C THR A 662 0.57 -23.02 23.14
N GLY A 663 -0.37 -22.14 23.50
CA GLY A 663 -0.17 -21.04 24.44
C GLY A 663 -1.49 -20.30 24.73
N ASN A 664 -1.42 -18.98 24.83
CA ASN A 664 -2.54 -18.09 25.19
C ASN A 664 -3.57 -17.92 24.04
N TRP A 665 -4.15 -19.03 23.58
CA TRP A 665 -5.14 -19.10 22.51
C TRP A 665 -6.41 -18.31 22.85
N GLY A 666 -6.84 -17.44 21.92
CA GLY A 666 -8.05 -16.63 22.11
C GLY A 666 -7.95 -15.53 23.18
N CYS A 667 -6.74 -15.23 23.66
CA CYS A 667 -6.49 -14.15 24.63
C CYS A 667 -6.07 -12.85 23.93
N GLY A 668 -5.76 -11.81 24.72
CA GLY A 668 -5.25 -10.54 24.20
C GLY A 668 -6.26 -9.85 23.29
N ALA A 669 -6.02 -9.85 21.98
CA ALA A 669 -6.91 -9.24 20.99
C ALA A 669 -8.34 -9.85 20.99
N PHE A 670 -8.50 -11.10 21.42
CA PHE A 670 -9.79 -11.79 21.53
C PHE A 670 -10.44 -11.69 22.92
N ASN A 671 -9.75 -11.06 23.87
CA ASN A 671 -10.25 -10.76 25.22
C ASN A 671 -10.64 -11.99 26.06
N GLY A 672 -10.14 -13.18 25.71
CA GLY A 672 -10.28 -14.39 26.54
C GLY A 672 -9.35 -14.39 27.75
N ASP A 673 -9.84 -14.99 28.83
CA ASP A 673 -9.17 -15.20 30.11
C ASP A 673 -8.14 -16.33 30.00
N LYS A 674 -6.88 -16.01 30.27
CA LYS A 674 -5.75 -16.93 30.14
C LYS A 674 -5.88 -18.16 31.04
N TYR A 675 -6.44 -18.02 32.23
CA TYR A 675 -6.58 -19.11 33.20
C TYR A 675 -7.64 -20.11 32.74
N VAL A 676 -8.79 -19.59 32.28
CA VAL A 676 -9.86 -20.42 31.71
C VAL A 676 -9.39 -21.13 30.45
N LYS A 677 -8.75 -20.40 29.51
CA LYS A 677 -8.22 -20.98 28.27
C LYS A 677 -7.14 -22.03 28.50
N ALA A 678 -6.32 -21.87 29.54
CA ALA A 678 -5.31 -22.85 29.92
C ALA A 678 -5.93 -24.17 30.39
N ILE A 679 -6.95 -24.12 31.27
CA ILE A 679 -7.69 -25.31 31.72
C ILE A 679 -8.45 -25.97 30.57
N ILE A 680 -9.13 -25.20 29.72
CA ILE A 680 -9.84 -25.72 28.53
C ILE A 680 -8.89 -26.51 27.63
N GLN A 681 -7.69 -25.97 27.35
CA GLN A 681 -6.71 -26.66 26.51
C GLN A 681 -6.14 -27.90 27.19
N LEU A 682 -5.90 -27.86 28.51
CA LEU A 682 -5.46 -29.02 29.29
C LEU A 682 -6.50 -30.15 29.28
N MET A 683 -7.78 -29.81 29.47
CA MET A 683 -8.88 -30.78 29.40
C MET A 683 -8.99 -31.41 28.02
N ALA A 684 -8.95 -30.60 26.96
CA ALA A 684 -9.02 -31.08 25.59
C ALA A 684 -7.83 -31.98 25.21
N ALA A 685 -6.61 -31.61 25.62
CA ALA A 685 -5.39 -32.38 25.37
C ALA A 685 -5.41 -33.71 26.16
N SER A 686 -5.87 -33.67 27.41
CA SER A 686 -6.06 -34.87 28.26
C SER A 686 -7.06 -35.83 27.63
N LYS A 687 -8.19 -35.31 27.13
CA LYS A 687 -9.18 -36.13 26.43
C LYS A 687 -8.66 -36.68 25.10
N ALA A 688 -7.82 -35.93 24.39
CA ALA A 688 -7.11 -36.38 23.20
C ALA A 688 -5.95 -37.35 23.50
N ARG A 689 -5.60 -37.53 24.79
CA ARG A 689 -4.47 -38.35 25.28
C ARG A 689 -3.13 -37.92 24.71
N ARG A 690 -2.90 -36.61 24.62
CA ARG A 690 -1.63 -36.04 24.11
C ARG A 690 -0.98 -35.15 25.17
N PRO A 691 0.35 -35.20 25.34
CA PRO A 691 1.06 -34.24 26.17
C PRO A 691 0.83 -32.81 25.67
N LEU A 692 0.76 -31.85 26.58
CA LEU A 692 0.56 -30.44 26.29
C LEU A 692 1.83 -29.65 26.64
N ILE A 693 2.37 -28.94 25.65
CA ILE A 693 3.42 -27.94 25.83
C ILE A 693 2.76 -26.58 25.73
N TYR A 694 2.69 -25.85 26.85
CA TYR A 694 2.04 -24.55 26.93
C TYR A 694 3.09 -23.44 27.00
N ALA A 695 3.28 -22.75 25.87
CA ALA A 695 4.14 -21.58 25.75
C ALA A 695 3.36 -20.32 26.12
N ALA A 696 3.47 -19.89 27.38
CA ALA A 696 2.75 -18.74 27.92
C ALA A 696 3.30 -17.38 27.45
N TYR A 697 4.23 -17.38 26.48
CA TYR A 697 5.05 -16.22 26.14
C TYR A 697 5.74 -15.66 27.41
N ARG A 698 6.08 -14.37 27.46
CA ARG A 698 6.80 -13.71 28.57
C ARG A 698 6.05 -13.69 29.92
N ASP A 699 4.93 -14.39 30.06
CA ASP A 699 4.07 -14.40 31.26
C ASP A 699 4.55 -15.43 32.30
N LYS A 700 5.56 -15.04 33.08
CA LYS A 700 6.13 -15.87 34.14
C LYS A 700 5.13 -16.19 35.26
N THR A 701 4.23 -15.26 35.56
CA THR A 701 3.21 -15.43 36.60
C THR A 701 2.22 -16.52 36.21
N LEU A 702 1.75 -16.52 34.95
CA LEU A 702 0.89 -17.59 34.45
C LEU A 702 1.59 -18.96 34.50
N VAL A 703 2.85 -19.05 34.07
CA VAL A 703 3.60 -20.33 34.13
C VAL A 703 3.75 -20.82 35.55
N HIS A 704 4.14 -19.96 36.48
CA HIS A 704 4.31 -20.35 37.87
C HIS A 704 2.98 -20.83 38.48
N SER A 705 1.92 -20.01 38.37
CA SER A 705 0.61 -20.35 38.93
C SER A 705 -0.02 -21.58 38.26
N PHE A 706 0.16 -21.76 36.94
CA PHE A 706 -0.33 -22.96 36.25
C PHE A 706 0.42 -24.21 36.70
N GLY A 707 1.73 -24.11 36.93
CA GLY A 707 2.52 -25.21 37.48
C GLY A 707 2.02 -25.64 38.85
N VAL A 708 1.78 -24.68 39.77
CA VAL A 708 1.24 -24.95 41.11
C VAL A 708 -0.13 -25.64 41.03
N VAL A 709 -1.05 -25.11 40.21
CA VAL A 709 -2.36 -25.72 40.01
C VAL A 709 -2.27 -27.11 39.39
N TYR A 710 -1.41 -27.29 38.38
CA TYR A 710 -1.24 -28.58 37.73
C TYR A 710 -0.70 -29.66 38.68
N GLU A 711 0.31 -29.35 39.49
CA GLU A 711 0.84 -30.28 40.51
C GLU A 711 -0.23 -30.63 41.55
N TYR A 712 -1.02 -29.64 41.99
CA TYR A 712 -2.16 -29.87 42.87
C TYR A 712 -3.20 -30.81 42.23
N LEU A 713 -3.57 -30.56 40.97
CA LEU A 713 -4.53 -31.40 40.24
C LEU A 713 -4.00 -32.85 40.05
N LYS A 714 -2.71 -33.02 39.76
CA LYS A 714 -2.08 -34.34 39.62
C LYS A 714 -2.04 -35.09 40.96
N ALA A 715 -1.65 -34.42 42.05
CA ALA A 715 -1.60 -35.01 43.39
C ALA A 715 -2.98 -35.52 43.87
N HIS A 716 -4.05 -34.89 43.39
CA HIS A 716 -5.43 -35.22 43.77
C HIS A 716 -6.18 -36.10 42.75
N ASN A 717 -5.48 -36.62 41.74
CA ASN A 717 -6.07 -37.45 40.66
C ASN A 717 -7.26 -36.78 39.97
N ALA A 718 -7.13 -35.50 39.64
CA ALA A 718 -8.17 -34.76 38.95
C ALA A 718 -8.50 -35.38 37.57
N THR A 719 -9.78 -35.38 37.22
CA THR A 719 -10.32 -35.85 35.94
C THR A 719 -10.71 -34.67 35.04
N VAL A 720 -10.89 -34.95 33.74
CA VAL A 720 -11.47 -33.98 32.81
C VAL A 720 -12.90 -33.58 33.22
N GLY A 721 -13.72 -34.54 33.66
CA GLY A 721 -15.09 -34.30 34.14
C GLY A 721 -15.13 -33.40 35.37
N GLY A 722 -14.27 -33.64 36.36
CA GLY A 722 -14.18 -32.84 37.57
C GLY A 722 -13.74 -31.40 37.29
N LEU A 723 -12.80 -31.20 36.36
CA LEU A 723 -12.44 -29.86 35.90
C LEU A 723 -13.58 -29.16 35.15
N TYR A 724 -14.37 -29.90 34.36
CA TYR A 724 -15.55 -29.35 33.69
C TYR A 724 -16.60 -28.86 34.70
N LEU A 725 -16.91 -29.67 35.70
CA LEU A 725 -17.83 -29.30 36.78
C LEU A 725 -17.29 -28.13 37.62
N CYS A 726 -15.97 -28.06 37.81
CA CYS A 726 -15.32 -26.92 38.45
C CYS A 726 -15.53 -25.61 37.65
N LEU A 727 -15.43 -25.65 36.32
CA LEU A 727 -15.74 -24.50 35.46
C LEU A 727 -17.20 -24.07 35.60
N GLU A 728 -18.13 -25.04 35.57
CA GLU A 728 -19.57 -24.79 35.73
C GLU A 728 -19.85 -24.06 37.05
N GLN A 729 -19.29 -24.56 38.16
CA GLN A 729 -19.46 -23.92 39.46
C GLN A 729 -18.78 -22.54 39.53
N TYR A 730 -17.55 -22.41 39.03
CA TYR A 730 -16.80 -21.15 39.02
C TYR A 730 -17.56 -20.05 38.26
N PHE A 731 -18.19 -20.38 37.13
CA PHE A 731 -18.92 -19.43 36.31
C PHE A 731 -20.20 -18.88 36.98
N THR A 732 -20.74 -19.58 37.99
CA THR A 732 -21.89 -19.09 38.76
C THR A 732 -21.53 -18.06 39.84
N GLN A 733 -20.24 -17.90 40.19
CA GLN A 733 -19.84 -16.98 41.25
C GLN A 733 -20.05 -15.50 40.87
N VAL A 734 -20.37 -14.66 41.85
CA VAL A 734 -20.66 -13.22 41.63
C VAL A 734 -19.39 -12.36 41.74
N ASP A 735 -18.53 -12.65 42.72
CA ASP A 735 -17.23 -12.00 42.90
C ASP A 735 -16.11 -13.00 42.61
N ARG A 736 -15.63 -13.00 41.36
CA ARG A 736 -14.78 -14.07 40.83
C ARG A 736 -13.31 -13.68 40.97
N GLY A 737 -12.57 -14.38 41.84
CA GLY A 737 -11.11 -14.44 41.80
C GLY A 737 -10.61 -15.18 40.55
N SER A 738 -9.31 -15.47 40.44
CA SER A 738 -8.82 -16.26 39.31
C SER A 738 -9.31 -17.72 39.38
N LEU A 739 -9.56 -18.36 38.24
CA LEU A 739 -9.93 -19.78 38.20
C LEU A 739 -8.90 -20.66 38.92
N PHE A 740 -7.61 -20.30 38.85
CA PHE A 740 -6.54 -21.05 39.49
C PHE A 740 -6.65 -21.00 41.02
N GLU A 741 -6.91 -19.83 41.61
CA GLU A 741 -7.18 -19.72 43.04
C GLU A 741 -8.43 -20.50 43.43
N TYR A 742 -9.47 -20.45 42.59
CA TYR A 742 -10.69 -21.22 42.84
C TYR A 742 -10.44 -22.73 42.90
N ILE A 743 -9.67 -23.27 41.93
CA ILE A 743 -9.29 -24.69 41.87
C ILE A 743 -8.50 -25.11 43.12
N LEU A 744 -7.62 -24.26 43.65
CA LEU A 744 -6.83 -24.60 44.85
C LEU A 744 -7.67 -24.66 46.13
N ASN A 745 -8.87 -24.07 46.13
CA ASN A 745 -9.73 -23.95 47.31
C ASN A 745 -11.00 -24.82 47.25
N ILE A 746 -11.28 -25.48 46.13
CA ILE A 746 -12.47 -26.35 45.98
C ILE A 746 -12.28 -27.69 46.70
N PRO A 747 -13.35 -28.32 47.23
CA PRO A 747 -13.25 -29.68 47.78
C PRO A 747 -12.71 -30.69 46.75
N VAL A 748 -11.70 -31.48 47.16
CA VAL A 748 -11.02 -32.47 46.31
C VAL A 748 -11.98 -33.50 45.69
N SER A 749 -13.10 -33.81 46.34
CA SER A 749 -14.13 -34.72 45.81
C SER A 749 -14.68 -34.26 44.46
N PHE A 750 -14.75 -32.95 44.23
CA PHE A 750 -15.23 -32.34 42.99
C PHE A 750 -14.27 -32.50 41.82
N LEU A 751 -12.98 -32.72 42.10
CA LEU A 751 -11.97 -32.91 41.06
C LEU A 751 -11.93 -34.36 40.56
N LYS A 752 -12.53 -35.31 41.29
CA LYS A 752 -12.47 -36.76 41.02
C LYS A 752 -13.72 -37.33 40.34
N SER A 753 -14.84 -36.59 40.36
CA SER A 753 -16.06 -36.88 39.61
C SER A 753 -15.76 -36.95 38.12
#